data_AF-A0AA38CTJ3-F1
#
_entry.id   AF-A0AA38CTJ3-F1
#
_cell.length_a   1.000
_cell.length_b   1.000
_cell.length_c   1.000
_cell.angle_alpha   90.00
_cell.angle_beta   90.00
_cell.angle_gamma   90.00
#
_symmetry.space_group_name_H-M   'P 1'
#
loop_
_entity.id
_entity.type
_entity.pdbx_description
1 polymer ?
#
loop_
_entity_poly.entity_id
_entity_poly.type
_entity_poly.pdbx_seq_one_letter_code
_entity_poly.pdbx_strand_id
1 'polypeptide(L)'
;MSVPATEIQPLPLPDALVAELRDATAAAFPAVVADLEDLVRIPSVSAPAFDQTHVEASAAAVADLLRGVGLEPEILRVPGGAPAVVAHHDAGEGAAHVVLYAHHDVQPPGEGWSSPAFEPTRVGERLVGRGAADDKAGVMAHVGALRVLRERFGQDLPVSVTVFVEGEEEIGSPTFAPFLAAHGHRVAGDVIVVADSANWKVGTPALTTSLRGLVDLVVRVDVLDHPVHSGMFGGPVLDALTLLARLVATLHDEDGAVAVAGLTHGTAAALDYPEEMYRAEAGVLDGVVLAGRGTVQDRLWAQPAIAVIGIDAPSVEHASNTLAATASAKISLRLAPGQDPLAAQEALTQHLTDHAPFGARVIIDPGSAVARSSRRPTARPCGRPAARSRRRGAPPPSTSAWVGRSPSSPTCSSSPPRRRSSSPASRTPTLARTAPTSRSTSASWRRPCSRRSCCSPRCDADPPVRVLLTAGHLGELPGHEVAAALARGWAALAPEADLVHLPTSDGDRGLLDAVEAALGGRREVVTVPAGDGASGARQVPAVVLHSGGTAWIATADVLGRGRDATRTSARSGSSAGVGALVAAARDAGARRVVLGAGTPATLDAGTGMLRALAGRAASPFDPDQSAEGVAAVVEEARRRCTGLEIVLTAPELVAARGLRGAAAALTPVLGAQESQALDTRIAPLVRAFERLVPVRRDLLVGAAGGSDGAAGAQADAAATGGTGGGLGLAVLALGGRVLPGPALLAAETGLSRLSAERDLVVVVTERLDPVEADRGITAAVAAAAAAHGVAVLALAPHVQLERRTAASAGISATARLEVESGAGPEDVARAVDRHARAWRW
;
A
#
# COMPACT_ATOMS: atom_id res chain seq x y z
N MET A 1 -5.33 -24.36 -34.50
CA MET A 1 -4.27 -25.38 -34.48
C MET A 1 -3.70 -25.41 -33.07
N SER A 2 -3.86 -26.53 -32.38
CA SER A 2 -3.48 -26.68 -30.98
C SER A 2 -1.96 -26.64 -30.83
N VAL A 3 -1.45 -25.56 -30.23
CA VAL A 3 -0.05 -25.50 -29.78
C VAL A 3 0.06 -26.40 -28.55
N PRO A 4 0.99 -27.37 -28.50
CA PRO A 4 1.09 -28.28 -27.38
C PRO A 4 1.50 -27.50 -26.13
N ALA A 5 0.73 -27.67 -25.05
CA ALA A 5 1.14 -27.23 -23.74
C ALA A 5 2.40 -28.01 -23.35
N THR A 6 3.55 -27.33 -23.32
CA THR A 6 4.76 -27.88 -22.75
C THR A 6 4.50 -27.98 -21.23
N GLU A 7 4.13 -29.16 -20.75
CA GLU A 7 4.07 -29.47 -19.32
C GLU A 7 5.43 -29.14 -18.69
N ILE A 8 5.48 -28.06 -17.91
CA ILE A 8 6.61 -27.82 -17.01
C ILE A 8 6.36 -28.69 -15.79
N GLN A 9 6.93 -29.88 -15.78
CA GLN A 9 7.09 -30.65 -14.55
C GLN A 9 8.21 -30.00 -13.73
N PRO A 10 7.97 -29.48 -12.52
CA PRO A 10 9.07 -29.17 -11.61
C PRO A 10 9.84 -30.47 -11.39
N LEU A 11 11.15 -30.45 -11.63
CA LEU A 11 11.98 -31.60 -11.29
C LEU A 11 11.92 -31.74 -9.76
N PRO A 12 11.40 -32.85 -9.22
CA PRO A 12 11.44 -33.07 -7.78
C PRO A 12 12.89 -32.97 -7.30
N LEU A 13 13.12 -32.31 -6.17
CA LEU A 13 14.41 -32.38 -5.50
C LEU A 13 14.77 -33.86 -5.33
N PRO A 14 16.04 -34.26 -5.53
CA PRO A 14 16.43 -35.66 -5.35
C PRO A 14 15.99 -36.16 -3.97
N ASP A 15 15.35 -37.33 -3.89
CA ASP A 15 14.84 -37.86 -2.62
C ASP A 15 15.94 -37.97 -1.54
N ALA A 16 17.18 -38.25 -1.97
CA ALA A 16 18.35 -38.26 -1.11
C ALA A 16 18.63 -36.89 -0.48
N LEU A 17 18.51 -35.81 -1.24
CA LEU A 17 18.67 -34.44 -0.74
C LEU A 17 17.54 -34.08 0.22
N VAL A 18 16.30 -34.49 -0.09
CA VAL A 18 15.15 -34.26 0.80
C VAL A 18 15.33 -35.00 2.13
N ALA A 19 15.80 -36.25 2.09
CA ALA A 19 16.10 -37.03 3.29
C ALA A 19 17.24 -36.39 4.11
N GLU A 20 18.32 -36.00 3.45
CA GLU A 20 19.46 -35.31 4.06
C GLU A 20 19.01 -34.02 4.78
N LEU A 21 18.26 -33.16 4.11
CA LEU A 21 17.74 -31.92 4.68
C LEU A 21 16.76 -32.18 5.83
N ARG A 22 15.96 -33.25 5.76
CA ARG A 22 15.05 -33.64 6.84
C ARG A 22 15.81 -34.08 8.08
N ASP A 23 16.86 -34.87 7.93
CA ASP A 23 17.70 -35.33 9.03
C ASP A 23 18.47 -34.16 9.67
N ALA A 24 19.03 -33.27 8.85
CA ALA A 24 19.68 -32.04 9.32
C ALA A 24 18.70 -31.13 10.07
N THR A 25 17.47 -30.97 9.57
CA THR A 25 16.41 -30.23 10.27
C THR A 25 16.07 -30.86 11.61
N ALA A 26 15.94 -32.19 11.66
CA ALA A 26 15.66 -32.91 12.91
C ALA A 26 16.79 -32.73 13.94
N ALA A 27 18.05 -32.72 13.49
CA ALA A 27 19.22 -32.49 14.34
C ALA A 27 19.29 -31.04 14.85
N ALA A 28 18.96 -30.05 14.01
CA ALA A 28 18.97 -28.63 14.38
C ALA A 28 17.77 -28.22 15.27
N PHE A 29 16.66 -28.97 15.21
CA PHE A 29 15.39 -28.60 15.85
C PHE A 29 15.48 -28.27 17.35
N PRO A 30 16.21 -29.03 18.20
CA PRO A 30 16.32 -28.69 19.62
C PRO A 30 16.96 -27.32 19.87
N ALA A 31 17.95 -26.92 19.07
CA ALA A 31 18.59 -25.61 19.17
C ALA A 31 17.65 -24.51 18.69
N VAL A 32 16.92 -24.73 17.59
CA VAL A 32 15.89 -23.80 17.10
C VAL A 32 14.79 -23.56 18.15
N VAL A 33 14.38 -24.60 18.88
CA VAL A 33 13.42 -24.47 19.99
C VAL A 33 14.03 -23.69 21.15
N ALA A 34 15.31 -23.87 21.47
CA ALA A 34 15.97 -23.10 22.52
C ALA A 34 16.05 -21.60 22.17
N ASP A 35 16.42 -21.28 20.92
CA ASP A 35 16.44 -19.91 20.39
C ASP A 35 15.02 -19.28 20.44
N LEU A 36 13.97 -20.06 20.12
CA LEU A 36 12.56 -19.64 20.26
C LEU A 36 12.21 -19.33 21.72
N GLU A 37 12.59 -20.20 22.65
CA GLU A 37 12.38 -19.96 24.09
C GLU A 37 13.03 -18.64 24.52
N ASP A 38 14.25 -18.36 24.06
CA ASP A 38 14.96 -17.10 24.35
C ASP A 38 14.25 -15.87 23.76
N LEU A 39 13.76 -15.94 22.52
CA LEU A 39 12.95 -14.87 21.94
C LEU A 39 11.64 -14.66 22.72
N VAL A 40 10.96 -15.72 23.15
CA VAL A 40 9.70 -15.63 23.93
C VAL A 40 9.90 -14.91 25.26
N ARG A 41 11.08 -15.03 25.87
CA ARG A 41 11.42 -14.32 27.12
C ARG A 41 11.47 -12.79 26.97
N ILE A 42 11.55 -12.27 25.74
CA ILE A 42 11.53 -10.83 25.46
C ILE A 42 10.07 -10.38 25.30
N PRO A 43 9.50 -9.55 26.21
CA PRO A 43 8.09 -9.16 26.15
C PRO A 43 7.86 -7.99 25.18
N SER A 44 8.10 -8.22 23.88
CA SER A 44 8.05 -7.26 22.79
C SER A 44 6.64 -6.81 22.39
N VAL A 45 5.86 -6.30 23.35
CA VAL A 45 4.49 -5.84 23.11
C VAL A 45 4.49 -4.47 22.42
N SER A 46 4.05 -4.41 21.16
CA SER A 46 4.03 -3.19 20.32
C SER A 46 2.93 -2.20 20.69
N ALA A 47 1.95 -2.61 21.49
CA ALA A 47 0.91 -1.72 21.98
C ALA A 47 1.52 -0.55 22.80
N PRO A 48 1.22 0.73 22.50
CA PRO A 48 1.90 1.89 23.11
C PRO A 48 1.83 2.00 24.64
N ALA A 49 0.91 1.29 25.28
CA ALA A 49 0.77 1.23 26.73
C ALA A 49 1.86 0.40 27.44
N PHE A 50 2.69 -0.32 26.68
CA PHE A 50 3.74 -1.22 27.19
C PHE A 50 5.13 -0.65 26.95
N ASP A 51 6.14 -1.22 27.62
CA ASP A 51 7.53 -0.79 27.49
C ASP A 51 8.11 -1.16 26.13
N GLN A 52 8.24 -0.15 25.26
CA GLN A 52 8.72 -0.31 23.89
C GLN A 52 10.21 -0.68 23.80
N THR A 53 10.99 -0.59 24.90
CA THR A 53 12.39 -1.04 24.90
C THR A 53 12.52 -2.55 24.64
N HIS A 54 11.48 -3.33 24.94
CA HIS A 54 11.44 -4.75 24.63
C HIS A 54 11.27 -5.05 23.13
N VAL A 55 10.61 -4.16 22.39
CA VAL A 55 10.50 -4.26 20.92
C VAL A 55 11.88 -4.04 20.29
N GLU A 56 12.65 -3.06 20.79
CA GLU A 56 14.06 -2.85 20.40
C GLU A 56 14.95 -4.05 20.73
N ALA A 57 14.81 -4.59 21.94
CA ALA A 57 15.57 -5.77 22.36
C ALA A 57 15.25 -7.00 21.50
N SER A 58 13.99 -7.17 21.10
CA SER A 58 13.58 -8.24 20.20
C SER A 58 14.16 -8.07 18.80
N ALA A 59 14.14 -6.87 18.23
CA ALA A 59 14.77 -6.60 16.93
C ALA A 59 16.29 -6.87 16.97
N ALA A 60 16.96 -6.49 18.06
CA ALA A 60 18.38 -6.79 18.25
C ALA A 60 18.64 -8.31 18.34
N ALA A 61 17.83 -9.05 19.10
CA ALA A 61 17.95 -10.51 19.21
C ALA A 61 17.70 -11.22 17.87
N VAL A 62 16.72 -10.76 17.09
CA VAL A 62 16.46 -11.28 15.73
C VAL A 62 17.65 -10.97 14.80
N ALA A 63 18.22 -9.77 14.88
CA ALA A 63 19.44 -9.45 14.14
C ALA A 63 20.60 -10.37 14.53
N ASP A 64 20.79 -10.67 15.82
CA ASP A 64 21.84 -11.61 16.25
C ASP A 64 21.63 -13.03 15.72
N LEU A 65 20.39 -13.51 15.68
CA LEU A 65 20.05 -14.80 15.07
C LEU A 65 20.38 -14.85 13.58
N LEU A 66 20.10 -13.77 12.84
CA LEU A 66 20.42 -13.65 11.43
C LEU A 66 21.93 -13.56 11.18
N ARG A 67 22.68 -12.85 12.04
CA ARG A 67 24.15 -12.89 12.04
C ARG A 67 24.68 -14.29 12.31
N GLY A 68 24.05 -15.03 13.21
CA GLY A 68 24.41 -16.40 13.56
C GLY A 68 24.31 -17.38 12.39
N VAL A 69 23.42 -17.12 11.42
CA VAL A 69 23.37 -17.88 10.16
C VAL A 69 24.24 -17.25 9.06
N GLY A 70 25.02 -16.21 9.35
CA GLY A 70 26.00 -15.56 8.49
C GLY A 70 25.42 -14.50 7.53
N LEU A 71 24.24 -13.96 7.82
CA LEU A 71 23.71 -12.78 7.12
C LEU A 71 24.21 -11.50 7.80
N GLU A 72 24.14 -10.38 7.08
CA GLU A 72 24.40 -9.05 7.62
C GLU A 72 23.07 -8.29 7.77
N PRO A 73 22.46 -8.29 8.96
CA PRO A 73 21.18 -7.63 9.19
C PRO A 73 21.34 -6.16 9.53
N GLU A 74 20.42 -5.36 9.01
CA GLU A 74 20.21 -3.97 9.32
C GLU A 74 18.88 -3.80 10.07
N ILE A 75 18.88 -3.01 11.13
CA ILE A 75 17.64 -2.60 11.82
C ILE A 75 17.21 -1.26 11.22
N LEU A 76 16.13 -1.27 10.47
CA LEU A 76 15.59 -0.13 9.73
C LEU A 76 14.32 0.39 10.38
N ARG A 77 14.08 1.70 10.24
CA ARG A 77 12.91 2.41 10.78
C ARG A 77 12.52 3.57 9.89
N VAL A 78 11.24 3.90 9.93
CA VAL A 78 10.69 5.18 9.48
C VAL A 78 10.23 6.00 10.68
N PRO A 79 10.06 7.33 10.56
CA PRO A 79 9.61 8.15 11.69
C PRO A 79 8.31 7.63 12.31
N GLY A 80 8.30 7.48 13.64
CA GLY A 80 7.17 6.92 14.37
C GLY A 80 7.02 5.40 14.29
N GLY A 81 7.88 4.71 13.53
CA GLY A 81 7.82 3.25 13.34
C GLY A 81 8.65 2.45 14.34
N ALA A 82 8.21 1.23 14.64
CA ALA A 82 8.99 0.23 15.37
C ALA A 82 10.18 -0.29 14.53
N PRO A 83 11.23 -0.83 15.15
CA PRO A 83 12.35 -1.44 14.44
C PRO A 83 11.89 -2.62 13.57
N ALA A 84 12.39 -2.67 12.34
CA ALA A 84 12.26 -3.83 11.48
C ALA A 84 13.65 -4.35 11.07
N VAL A 85 13.83 -5.66 11.07
CA VAL A 85 15.10 -6.30 10.75
C VAL A 85 15.10 -6.76 9.29
N VAL A 86 16.06 -6.27 8.51
CA VAL A 86 16.22 -6.64 7.11
C VAL A 86 17.60 -7.23 6.90
N ALA A 87 17.71 -8.39 6.25
CA ALA A 87 18.97 -9.01 5.92
C ALA A 87 18.96 -9.61 4.51
N HIS A 88 20.11 -9.62 3.84
CA HIS A 88 20.21 -10.05 2.45
C HIS A 88 21.26 -11.13 2.24
N HIS A 89 20.94 -12.07 1.36
CA HIS A 89 21.87 -12.95 0.69
C HIS A 89 21.70 -12.80 -0.81
N ASP A 90 22.77 -12.48 -1.51
CA ASP A 90 22.78 -12.37 -2.97
C ASP A 90 23.41 -13.61 -3.60
N ALA A 91 22.65 -14.30 -4.45
CA ALA A 91 23.09 -15.44 -5.23
C ALA A 91 23.57 -15.06 -6.65
N GLY A 92 23.58 -13.76 -6.98
CA GLY A 92 24.06 -13.23 -8.26
C GLY A 92 22.98 -13.03 -9.32
N GLU A 93 23.39 -12.44 -10.44
CA GLU A 93 22.49 -12.00 -11.51
C GLU A 93 21.70 -13.16 -12.13
N GLY A 94 20.37 -13.03 -12.17
CA GLY A 94 19.46 -14.02 -12.73
C GLY A 94 19.02 -15.14 -11.77
N ALA A 95 19.49 -15.12 -10.51
CA ALA A 95 18.94 -15.96 -9.46
C ALA A 95 17.51 -15.52 -9.08
N ALA A 96 16.65 -16.47 -8.73
CA ALA A 96 15.35 -16.15 -8.18
C ALA A 96 15.51 -15.54 -6.79
N HIS A 97 14.70 -14.53 -6.47
CA HIS A 97 14.77 -13.80 -5.21
C HIS A 97 13.57 -14.10 -4.32
N VAL A 98 13.82 -14.71 -3.16
CA VAL A 98 12.80 -15.05 -2.16
C VAL A 98 12.85 -14.08 -0.99
N VAL A 99 11.71 -13.50 -0.64
CA VAL A 99 11.51 -12.70 0.56
C VAL A 99 10.88 -13.58 1.63
N LEU A 100 11.52 -13.66 2.79
CA LEU A 100 11.06 -14.38 3.97
C LEU A 100 10.54 -13.35 4.97
N TYR A 101 9.22 -13.32 5.18
CA TYR A 101 8.56 -12.38 6.07
C TYR A 101 8.05 -13.07 7.35
N ALA A 102 8.19 -12.36 8.47
CA ALA A 102 7.67 -12.69 9.80
C ALA A 102 7.52 -11.38 10.61
N HIS A 103 7.00 -11.45 11.83
CA HIS A 103 7.03 -10.33 12.77
C HIS A 103 7.58 -10.74 14.14
N HIS A 104 8.08 -9.76 14.91
CA HIS A 104 8.72 -10.00 16.21
C HIS A 104 8.05 -9.28 17.38
N ASP A 105 7.05 -8.43 17.11
CA ASP A 105 6.18 -7.89 18.14
C ASP A 105 5.10 -8.91 18.53
N VAL A 106 4.40 -8.67 19.64
CA VAL A 106 3.42 -9.61 20.18
C VAL A 106 2.24 -8.89 20.82
N GLN A 107 1.05 -9.51 20.80
CA GLN A 107 -0.09 -9.01 21.59
C GLN A 107 0.20 -8.91 23.10
N PRO A 108 -0.50 -8.03 23.84
CA PRO A 108 -0.56 -8.06 25.29
C PRO A 108 -0.93 -9.46 25.83
N PRO A 109 -0.43 -9.87 27.01
CA PRO A 109 -0.71 -11.20 27.54
C PRO A 109 -2.18 -11.40 27.88
N GLY A 110 -2.90 -10.40 28.39
CA GLY A 110 -4.27 -10.58 28.90
C GLY A 110 -4.30 -11.39 30.22
N GLU A 111 -5.50 -11.79 30.66
CA GLU A 111 -5.70 -12.58 31.89
C GLU A 111 -5.83 -14.09 31.61
N GLY A 112 -5.76 -14.92 32.65
CA GLY A 112 -6.10 -16.35 32.56
C GLY A 112 -4.94 -17.31 32.22
N TRP A 113 -3.69 -16.86 32.31
CA TRP A 113 -2.53 -17.71 32.06
C TRP A 113 -2.28 -18.75 33.17
N SER A 114 -1.92 -19.98 32.78
CA SER A 114 -1.53 -21.06 33.71
C SER A 114 -0.04 -21.06 34.09
N SER A 115 0.78 -20.29 33.35
CA SER A 115 2.21 -20.04 33.58
C SER A 115 2.50 -18.57 33.22
N PRO A 116 3.57 -17.93 33.72
CA PRO A 116 3.86 -16.55 33.34
C PRO A 116 3.99 -16.40 31.82
N ALA A 117 3.35 -15.38 31.25
CA ALA A 117 3.13 -15.30 29.80
C ALA A 117 4.43 -15.26 28.99
N PHE A 118 5.49 -14.65 29.53
CA PHE A 118 6.80 -14.54 28.89
C PHE A 118 7.84 -15.53 29.48
N GLU A 119 7.38 -16.54 30.24
CA GLU A 119 8.22 -17.66 30.66
C GLU A 119 7.84 -18.89 29.82
N PRO A 120 8.62 -19.20 28.76
CA PRO A 120 8.29 -20.31 27.86
C PRO A 120 8.24 -21.63 28.64
N THR A 121 7.07 -22.24 28.69
CA THR A 121 6.78 -23.41 29.52
C THR A 121 6.39 -24.59 28.64
N ARG A 122 7.10 -25.71 28.78
CA ARG A 122 6.76 -26.95 28.06
C ARG A 122 5.61 -27.67 28.76
N VAL A 123 4.53 -27.90 28.03
CA VAL A 123 3.35 -28.66 28.49
C VAL A 123 3.11 -29.81 27.52
N GLY A 124 3.60 -31.00 27.89
CA GLY A 124 3.66 -32.14 26.98
C GLY A 124 4.56 -31.83 25.78
N GLU A 125 4.01 -31.95 24.57
CA GLU A 125 4.71 -31.60 23.32
C GLU A 125 4.56 -30.13 22.90
N ARG A 126 3.86 -29.30 23.70
CA ARG A 126 3.59 -27.90 23.36
C ARG A 126 4.53 -26.96 24.12
N LEU A 127 4.95 -25.89 23.45
CA LEU A 127 5.58 -24.75 24.09
C LEU A 127 4.53 -23.65 24.31
N VAL A 128 4.31 -23.27 25.57
CA VAL A 128 3.32 -22.26 25.96
C VAL A 128 4.05 -20.98 26.36
N GLY A 129 3.71 -19.88 25.70
CA GLY A 129 4.22 -18.54 25.96
C GLY A 129 3.65 -17.54 24.96
N ARG A 130 3.50 -16.28 25.35
CA ARG A 130 3.09 -15.19 24.47
C ARG A 130 4.19 -14.97 23.42
N GLY A 131 3.80 -14.87 22.16
CA GLY A 131 4.74 -14.77 21.05
C GLY A 131 5.23 -16.09 20.51
N ALA A 132 5.03 -17.22 21.23
CA ALA A 132 5.65 -18.49 20.86
C ALA A 132 5.15 -19.03 19.52
N ALA A 133 3.87 -18.86 19.21
CA ALA A 133 3.28 -19.27 17.93
C ALA A 133 3.11 -18.11 16.94
N ASP A 134 2.91 -16.90 17.45
CA ASP A 134 2.54 -15.69 16.69
C ASP A 134 3.44 -14.53 17.16
N ASP A 135 4.51 -14.18 16.45
CA ASP A 135 5.09 -14.90 15.28
C ASP A 135 6.58 -15.23 15.46
N LYS A 136 7.05 -15.35 16.71
CA LYS A 136 8.46 -15.71 16.96
C LYS A 136 8.81 -17.11 16.43
N ALA A 137 7.83 -18.01 16.34
CA ALA A 137 8.01 -19.28 15.64
C ALA A 137 8.23 -19.10 14.12
N GLY A 138 7.55 -18.15 13.46
CA GLY A 138 7.79 -17.83 12.05
C GLY A 138 9.20 -17.30 11.81
N VAL A 139 9.67 -16.40 12.68
CA VAL A 139 11.08 -15.96 12.69
C VAL A 139 12.03 -17.16 12.78
N MET A 140 11.78 -18.06 13.73
CA MET A 140 12.63 -19.24 13.93
C MET A 140 12.52 -20.29 12.82
N ALA A 141 11.39 -20.37 12.11
CA ALA A 141 11.25 -21.20 10.93
C ALA A 141 12.21 -20.74 9.82
N HIS A 142 12.28 -19.42 9.57
CA HIS A 142 13.21 -18.84 8.59
C HIS A 142 14.68 -19.01 9.01
N VAL A 143 15.01 -18.68 10.26
CA VAL A 143 16.37 -18.84 10.81
C VAL A 143 16.82 -20.30 10.76
N GLY A 144 15.96 -21.24 11.18
CA GLY A 144 16.26 -22.66 11.16
C GLY A 144 16.46 -23.20 9.75
N ALA A 145 15.63 -22.80 8.80
CA ALA A 145 15.80 -23.18 7.39
C ALA A 145 17.12 -22.66 6.81
N LEU A 146 17.45 -21.39 7.05
CA LEU A 146 18.71 -20.81 6.60
C LEU A 146 19.94 -21.49 7.23
N ARG A 147 19.86 -21.86 8.51
CA ARG A 147 20.92 -22.59 9.22
C ARG A 147 21.22 -23.92 8.52
N VAL A 148 20.19 -24.74 8.29
CA VAL A 148 20.33 -26.05 7.62
C VAL A 148 20.82 -25.89 6.18
N LEU A 149 20.26 -24.94 5.42
CA LEU A 149 20.65 -24.72 4.03
C LEU A 149 22.10 -24.24 3.91
N ARG A 150 22.57 -23.37 4.81
CA ARG A 150 23.95 -22.88 4.80
C ARG A 150 24.96 -23.90 5.28
N GLU A 151 24.60 -24.78 6.21
CA GLU A 151 25.45 -25.94 6.53
C GLU A 151 25.69 -26.81 5.29
N ARG A 152 24.68 -26.95 4.42
CA ARG A 152 24.79 -27.79 3.23
C ARG A 152 25.47 -27.11 2.04
N PHE A 153 25.11 -25.86 1.77
CA PHE A 153 25.49 -25.12 0.55
C PHE A 153 26.52 -24.02 0.80
N GLY A 154 26.88 -23.74 2.05
CA GLY A 154 27.80 -22.66 2.39
C GLY A 154 27.25 -21.29 1.97
N GLN A 155 28.12 -20.47 1.37
CA GLN A 155 27.73 -19.17 0.80
C GLN A 155 27.07 -19.29 -0.59
N ASP A 156 27.01 -20.49 -1.17
CA ASP A 156 26.52 -20.72 -2.53
C ASP A 156 25.04 -21.13 -2.54
N LEU A 157 24.16 -20.40 -1.83
CA LEU A 157 22.73 -20.68 -1.94
C LEU A 157 22.27 -20.38 -3.37
N PRO A 158 21.43 -21.23 -3.98
CA PRO A 158 21.07 -21.10 -5.39
C PRO A 158 20.03 -20.00 -5.67
N VAL A 159 19.61 -19.25 -4.63
CA VAL A 159 18.58 -18.23 -4.68
C VAL A 159 18.99 -17.04 -3.82
N SER A 160 18.68 -15.84 -4.28
CA SER A 160 18.82 -14.65 -3.45
C SER A 160 17.73 -14.68 -2.38
N VAL A 161 18.07 -14.27 -1.16
CA VAL A 161 17.14 -14.27 -0.03
C VAL A 161 17.14 -12.90 0.63
N THR A 162 15.97 -12.31 0.80
CA THR A 162 15.76 -11.21 1.76
C THR A 162 14.99 -11.74 2.94
N VAL A 163 15.50 -11.56 4.15
CA VAL A 163 14.71 -11.74 5.36
C VAL A 163 14.19 -10.38 5.79
N PHE A 164 12.90 -10.26 6.05
CA PHE A 164 12.25 -9.05 6.53
C PHE A 164 11.37 -9.40 7.73
N VAL A 165 11.78 -8.98 8.92
CA VAL A 165 11.03 -9.19 10.16
C VAL A 165 10.57 -7.85 10.70
N GLU A 166 9.26 -7.59 10.70
CA GLU A 166 8.71 -6.33 11.22
C GLU A 166 8.42 -6.36 12.71
N GLY A 167 8.13 -5.18 13.30
CA GLY A 167 7.86 -5.02 14.73
C GLY A 167 6.56 -4.25 15.04
N GLU A 168 5.61 -4.20 14.10
CA GLU A 168 4.33 -3.49 14.25
C GLU A 168 3.09 -4.28 13.82
N GLU A 169 3.19 -5.57 13.50
CA GLU A 169 2.07 -6.32 12.92
C GLU A 169 0.85 -6.31 13.84
N GLU A 170 1.09 -6.47 15.14
CA GLU A 170 0.05 -6.69 16.15
C GLU A 170 -0.75 -5.41 16.47
N ILE A 171 -0.28 -4.26 15.99
CA ILE A 171 -0.96 -2.96 16.03
C ILE A 171 -1.47 -2.52 14.65
N GLY A 172 -1.43 -3.40 13.65
CA GLY A 172 -1.93 -3.18 12.30
C GLY A 172 -0.93 -2.53 11.34
N SER A 173 0.36 -2.64 11.64
CA SER A 173 1.49 -2.12 10.85
C SER A 173 1.29 -0.68 10.36
N PRO A 174 1.02 0.30 11.24
CA PRO A 174 0.66 1.67 10.86
C PRO A 174 1.73 2.35 10.01
N THR A 175 3.00 1.98 10.14
CA THR A 175 4.10 2.57 9.35
C THR A 175 4.58 1.68 8.20
N PHE A 176 3.90 0.57 7.91
CA PHE A 176 4.33 -0.38 6.87
C PHE A 176 4.36 0.24 5.48
N ALA A 177 3.32 0.98 5.08
CA ALA A 177 3.28 1.64 3.79
C ALA A 177 4.40 2.71 3.65
N PRO A 178 4.61 3.61 4.64
CA PRO A 178 5.80 4.47 4.69
C PRO A 178 7.13 3.71 4.65
N PHE A 179 7.24 2.58 5.36
CA PHE A 179 8.42 1.73 5.36
C PHE A 179 8.70 1.16 3.97
N LEU A 180 7.69 0.65 3.27
CA LEU A 180 7.83 0.17 1.89
C LEU A 180 8.14 1.32 0.92
N ALA A 181 7.63 2.53 1.15
CA ALA A 181 8.00 3.68 0.33
C ALA A 181 9.49 4.03 0.49
N ALA A 182 10.04 3.96 1.70
CA ALA A 182 11.44 4.29 2.00
C ALA A 182 12.42 3.14 1.66
N HIS A 183 12.04 1.90 1.99
CA HIS A 183 12.91 0.73 2.00
C HIS A 183 12.41 -0.42 1.12
N GLY A 184 11.31 -0.24 0.38
CA GLY A 184 10.70 -1.28 -0.46
C GLY A 184 11.64 -1.88 -1.50
N HIS A 185 12.60 -1.09 -2.00
CA HIS A 185 13.64 -1.58 -2.91
C HIS A 185 14.54 -2.66 -2.28
N ARG A 186 14.65 -2.70 -0.95
CA ARG A 186 15.41 -3.71 -0.20
C ARG A 186 14.61 -4.99 0.02
N VAL A 187 13.31 -4.86 0.22
CA VAL A 187 12.39 -5.98 0.49
C VAL A 187 11.60 -6.43 -0.74
N ALA A 188 12.00 -5.98 -1.93
CA ALA A 188 11.50 -6.49 -3.19
C ALA A 188 12.02 -7.92 -3.43
N GLY A 189 11.23 -8.75 -4.10
CA GLY A 189 11.66 -10.06 -4.58
C GLY A 189 10.63 -10.68 -5.50
N ASP A 190 10.98 -11.83 -6.07
CA ASP A 190 10.14 -12.60 -6.99
C ASP A 190 9.02 -13.32 -6.25
N VAL A 191 9.32 -13.83 -5.06
CA VAL A 191 8.41 -14.63 -4.23
C VAL A 191 8.48 -14.14 -2.80
N ILE A 192 7.33 -14.05 -2.12
CA ILE A 192 7.27 -13.82 -0.67
C ILE A 192 6.70 -15.05 0.03
N VAL A 193 7.40 -15.51 1.07
CA VAL A 193 6.97 -16.55 2.00
C VAL A 193 6.70 -15.88 3.33
N VAL A 194 5.43 -15.86 3.73
CA VAL A 194 4.96 -15.33 5.01
C VAL A 194 4.85 -16.49 5.99
N ALA A 195 5.56 -16.42 7.12
CA ALA A 195 5.56 -17.48 8.13
C ALA A 195 4.56 -17.24 9.27
N ASP A 196 3.55 -16.40 9.04
CA ASP A 196 2.54 -15.98 10.01
C ASP A 196 1.16 -16.56 9.65
N SER A 197 1.03 -17.88 9.73
CA SER A 197 -0.22 -18.58 9.44
C SER A 197 -0.30 -19.92 10.14
N ALA A 198 -1.51 -20.33 10.48
CA ALA A 198 -1.76 -21.60 11.15
C ALA A 198 -2.09 -22.74 10.18
N ASN A 199 -1.80 -23.97 10.61
CA ASN A 199 -2.38 -25.16 10.00
C ASN A 199 -3.84 -25.30 10.43
N TRP A 200 -4.73 -25.67 9.50
CA TRP A 200 -6.15 -25.88 9.82
C TRP A 200 -6.40 -27.13 10.69
N LYS A 201 -5.43 -28.05 10.77
CA LYS A 201 -5.50 -29.26 11.60
C LYS A 201 -4.10 -29.70 12.03
N VAL A 202 -3.96 -30.08 13.30
CA VAL A 202 -2.70 -30.61 13.86
C VAL A 202 -2.21 -31.82 13.04
N GLY A 203 -0.93 -31.81 12.67
CA GLY A 203 -0.31 -32.87 11.87
C GLY A 203 -0.62 -32.81 10.37
N THR A 204 -1.49 -31.89 9.92
CA THR A 204 -1.79 -31.68 8.51
C THR A 204 -1.26 -30.31 8.08
N PRO A 205 -0.17 -30.23 7.29
CA PRO A 205 0.34 -28.94 6.82
C PRO A 205 -0.68 -28.27 5.90
N ALA A 206 -0.79 -26.95 6.02
CA ALA A 206 -1.64 -26.11 5.19
C ALA A 206 -0.80 -25.13 4.38
N LEU A 207 -1.25 -24.84 3.16
CA LEU A 207 -0.80 -23.68 2.41
C LEU A 207 -1.95 -22.67 2.41
N THR A 208 -1.81 -21.60 3.19
CA THR A 208 -2.81 -20.52 3.22
C THR A 208 -2.69 -19.71 1.95
N THR A 209 -3.71 -19.78 1.10
CA THR A 209 -3.74 -19.01 -0.15
C THR A 209 -4.67 -17.81 -0.10
N SER A 210 -5.40 -17.61 1.00
CA SER A 210 -6.26 -16.45 1.17
C SER A 210 -6.38 -16.05 2.64
N LEU A 211 -6.44 -14.76 2.90
CA LEU A 211 -6.75 -14.19 4.20
C LEU A 211 -7.96 -13.25 4.06
N ARG A 212 -8.80 -13.23 5.10
CA ARG A 212 -9.89 -12.26 5.18
C ARG A 212 -9.32 -10.85 5.32
N GLY A 213 -10.00 -9.88 4.72
CA GLY A 213 -9.72 -8.47 4.98
C GLY A 213 -10.32 -8.02 6.32
N LEU A 214 -10.10 -6.77 6.68
CA LEU A 214 -10.63 -6.18 7.91
C LEU A 214 -11.02 -4.72 7.66
N VAL A 215 -12.19 -4.34 8.18
CA VAL A 215 -12.63 -2.96 8.38
C VAL A 215 -13.06 -2.84 9.84
N ASP A 216 -12.67 -1.78 10.53
CA ASP A 216 -13.23 -1.42 11.83
C ASP A 216 -13.83 -0.01 11.84
N LEU A 217 -14.77 0.23 12.76
CA LEU A 217 -15.34 1.55 13.01
C LEU A 217 -15.89 1.65 14.44
N VAL A 218 -16.09 2.89 14.91
CA VAL A 218 -16.84 3.18 16.13
C VAL A 218 -18.19 3.78 15.74
N VAL A 219 -19.27 3.18 16.24
CA VAL A 219 -20.63 3.72 16.11
C VAL A 219 -21.07 4.29 17.44
N ARG A 220 -21.54 5.54 17.42
CA ARG A 220 -22.09 6.27 18.56
C ARG A 220 -23.55 6.58 18.32
N VAL A 221 -24.40 6.30 19.30
CA VAL A 221 -25.84 6.59 19.29
C VAL A 221 -26.14 7.65 20.34
N ASP A 222 -26.70 8.78 19.90
CA ASP A 222 -27.20 9.85 20.75
C ASP A 222 -28.73 9.87 20.76
N VAL A 223 -29.31 9.94 21.95
CA VAL A 223 -30.78 9.96 22.15
C VAL A 223 -31.23 11.16 22.97
N LEU A 224 -30.40 11.59 23.92
CA LEU A 224 -30.65 12.76 24.76
C LEU A 224 -29.42 13.68 24.72
N ASP A 225 -29.59 14.95 25.04
CA ASP A 225 -28.50 15.91 25.22
C ASP A 225 -27.83 15.80 26.61
N HIS A 226 -28.52 15.23 27.59
CA HIS A 226 -28.01 14.93 28.93
C HIS A 226 -28.71 13.71 29.56
N PRO A 227 -28.07 13.01 30.53
CA PRO A 227 -28.70 11.90 31.23
C PRO A 227 -29.86 12.37 32.13
N VAL A 228 -30.95 11.59 32.19
CA VAL A 228 -32.15 11.90 33.00
C VAL A 228 -32.57 10.72 33.87
N HIS A 229 -33.31 10.99 34.96
CA HIS A 229 -33.75 9.94 35.89
C HIS A 229 -34.72 8.96 35.23
N SER A 230 -34.37 7.67 35.21
CA SER A 230 -35.12 6.64 34.48
C SER A 230 -36.52 6.40 35.04
N GLY A 231 -36.74 6.57 36.34
CA GLY A 231 -38.07 6.46 36.94
C GLY A 231 -39.02 7.63 36.63
N MET A 232 -38.50 8.79 36.21
CA MET A 232 -39.33 9.97 35.90
C MET A 232 -39.64 10.07 34.41
N PHE A 233 -38.66 9.73 33.57
CA PHE A 233 -38.74 9.91 32.11
C PHE A 233 -38.72 8.59 31.33
N GLY A 234 -38.50 7.45 32.00
CA GLY A 234 -38.49 6.14 31.37
C GLY A 234 -39.89 5.71 30.91
N GLY A 235 -39.92 5.00 29.78
CA GLY A 235 -41.14 4.55 29.12
C GLY A 235 -41.25 5.16 27.72
N PRO A 236 -41.52 6.48 27.58
CA PRO A 236 -41.59 7.13 26.27
C PRO A 236 -40.23 7.25 25.56
N VAL A 237 -39.14 7.41 26.31
CA VAL A 237 -37.78 7.51 25.78
C VAL A 237 -37.00 6.24 26.13
N LEU A 238 -36.47 5.58 25.10
CA LEU A 238 -35.49 4.50 25.26
C LEU A 238 -34.10 5.11 25.38
N ASP A 239 -33.25 4.57 26.26
CA ASP A 239 -31.90 5.08 26.43
C ASP A 239 -30.96 4.68 25.29
N ALA A 240 -29.82 5.36 25.20
CA ALA A 240 -28.83 5.12 24.15
C ALA A 240 -28.28 3.70 24.14
N LEU A 241 -28.16 3.05 25.30
CA LEU A 241 -27.71 1.65 25.39
C LEU A 241 -28.73 0.70 24.76
N THR A 242 -30.02 0.89 25.05
CA THR A 242 -31.09 0.09 24.43
C THR A 242 -31.11 0.31 22.93
N LEU A 243 -31.02 1.56 22.47
CA LEU A 243 -31.03 1.85 21.04
C LEU A 243 -29.78 1.34 20.32
N LEU A 244 -28.60 1.44 20.93
CA LEU A 244 -27.37 0.84 20.42
C LEU A 244 -27.50 -0.69 20.32
N ALA A 245 -28.04 -1.35 21.33
CA ALA A 245 -28.26 -2.80 21.30
C ALA A 245 -29.22 -3.21 20.17
N ARG A 246 -30.30 -2.45 19.94
CA ARG A 246 -31.22 -2.67 18.81
C ARG A 246 -30.54 -2.45 17.47
N LEU A 247 -29.71 -1.42 17.35
CA LEU A 247 -28.95 -1.12 16.13
C LEU A 247 -27.93 -2.23 15.83
N VAL A 248 -27.14 -2.64 16.83
CA VAL A 248 -26.17 -3.75 16.72
C VAL A 248 -26.88 -5.06 16.34
N ALA A 249 -28.08 -5.31 16.88
CA ALA A 249 -28.85 -6.50 16.52
C ALA A 249 -29.19 -6.56 15.02
N THR A 250 -29.31 -5.41 14.33
CA THR A 250 -29.57 -5.38 12.88
C THR A 250 -28.39 -5.85 12.02
N LEU A 251 -27.19 -5.98 12.59
CA LEU A 251 -26.01 -6.44 11.85
C LEU A 251 -26.10 -7.92 11.47
N HIS A 252 -26.98 -8.67 12.14
CA HIS A 252 -27.25 -10.06 11.86
C HIS A 252 -28.75 -10.27 11.63
N ASP A 253 -29.09 -11.27 10.81
CA ASP A 253 -30.47 -11.68 10.59
C ASP A 253 -30.93 -12.75 11.58
N GLU A 254 -32.12 -13.32 11.36
CA GLU A 254 -32.73 -14.33 12.24
C GLU A 254 -31.91 -15.62 12.36
N ASP A 255 -31.11 -15.97 11.34
CA ASP A 255 -30.21 -17.12 11.38
C ASP A 255 -28.85 -16.75 12.03
N GLY A 256 -28.64 -15.48 12.36
CA GLY A 256 -27.37 -14.95 12.84
C GLY A 256 -26.32 -14.75 11.73
N ALA A 257 -26.72 -14.75 10.45
CA ALA A 257 -25.84 -14.41 9.34
C ALA A 257 -25.72 -12.89 9.21
N VAL A 258 -24.60 -12.39 8.67
CA VAL A 258 -24.40 -10.95 8.45
C VAL A 258 -25.47 -10.39 7.50
N ALA A 259 -26.21 -9.38 7.97
CA ALA A 259 -27.36 -8.81 7.25
C ALA A 259 -27.00 -7.58 6.39
N VAL A 260 -25.77 -7.10 6.46
CA VAL A 260 -25.30 -5.90 5.74
C VAL A 260 -25.29 -6.17 4.23
N ALA A 261 -26.10 -5.42 3.49
CA ALA A 261 -26.20 -5.54 2.03
C ALA A 261 -24.90 -5.08 1.32
N GLY A 262 -24.59 -5.69 0.17
CA GLY A 262 -23.42 -5.32 -0.63
C GLY A 262 -22.10 -6.01 -0.23
N LEU A 263 -22.12 -6.90 0.76
CA LEU A 263 -20.95 -7.70 1.13
C LEU A 263 -20.86 -9.01 0.32
N THR A 264 -19.64 -9.34 -0.09
CA THR A 264 -19.32 -10.58 -0.84
C THR A 264 -19.41 -11.81 0.05
N HIS A 265 -20.00 -12.88 -0.48
CA HIS A 265 -20.06 -14.20 0.15
C HIS A 265 -19.50 -15.25 -0.80
N GLY A 266 -18.55 -16.04 -0.34
CA GLY A 266 -17.87 -17.07 -1.14
C GLY A 266 -18.01 -18.47 -0.55
N THR A 267 -17.32 -19.41 -1.21
CA THR A 267 -17.18 -20.80 -0.76
C THR A 267 -15.71 -21.08 -0.48
N ALA A 268 -15.45 -21.71 0.65
CA ALA A 268 -14.12 -22.12 1.07
C ALA A 268 -13.63 -23.36 0.30
N ALA A 269 -12.34 -23.68 0.45
CA ALA A 269 -11.81 -24.95 -0.03
C ALA A 269 -12.52 -26.11 0.69
N ALA A 270 -12.89 -27.16 -0.05
CA ALA A 270 -13.53 -28.34 0.53
C ALA A 270 -12.54 -29.12 1.42
N LEU A 271 -12.56 -28.84 2.71
CA LEU A 271 -11.78 -29.53 3.74
C LEU A 271 -12.70 -30.39 4.61
N ASP A 272 -12.13 -31.36 5.33
CA ASP A 272 -12.87 -32.14 6.33
C ASP A 272 -12.79 -31.44 7.69
N TYR A 273 -13.59 -30.39 7.85
CA TYR A 273 -13.66 -29.57 9.06
C TYR A 273 -15.10 -29.59 9.61
N PRO A 274 -15.45 -30.64 10.38
CA PRO A 274 -16.80 -30.83 10.91
C PRO A 274 -17.09 -29.87 12.07
N GLU A 275 -18.38 -29.66 12.37
CA GLU A 275 -18.80 -28.71 13.41
C GLU A 275 -18.22 -29.06 14.79
N GLU A 276 -18.13 -30.35 15.13
CA GLU A 276 -17.61 -30.80 16.42
C GLU A 276 -16.16 -30.37 16.65
N MET A 277 -15.35 -30.33 15.58
CA MET A 277 -13.98 -29.84 15.64
C MET A 277 -13.95 -28.35 15.98
N TYR A 278 -14.74 -27.55 15.27
CA TYR A 278 -14.87 -26.12 15.55
C TYR A 278 -15.36 -25.86 16.98
N ARG A 279 -16.36 -26.60 17.46
CA ARG A 279 -16.89 -26.44 18.81
C ARG A 279 -15.84 -26.73 19.88
N ALA A 280 -15.02 -27.77 19.68
CA ALA A 280 -13.93 -28.11 20.58
C ALA A 280 -12.80 -27.06 20.55
N GLU A 281 -12.44 -26.55 19.37
CA GLU A 281 -11.39 -25.56 19.19
C GLU A 281 -11.79 -24.18 19.72
N ALA A 282 -13.01 -23.73 19.46
CA ALA A 282 -13.53 -22.44 19.90
C ALA A 282 -14.10 -22.47 21.34
N GLY A 283 -14.20 -23.64 21.97
CA GLY A 283 -14.75 -23.78 23.32
C GLY A 283 -16.25 -23.46 23.41
N VAL A 284 -17.02 -23.84 22.39
CA VAL A 284 -18.47 -23.56 22.34
C VAL A 284 -19.20 -24.36 23.42
N LEU A 285 -19.96 -23.67 24.27
CA LEU A 285 -20.70 -24.29 25.37
C LEU A 285 -21.83 -25.22 24.88
N ASP A 286 -22.17 -26.20 25.72
CA ASP A 286 -23.29 -27.12 25.48
C ASP A 286 -24.60 -26.35 25.34
N GLY A 287 -25.37 -26.67 24.28
CA GLY A 287 -26.66 -26.04 23.98
C GLY A 287 -26.61 -24.74 23.17
N VAL A 288 -25.43 -24.16 22.93
CA VAL A 288 -25.28 -22.97 22.06
C VAL A 288 -25.39 -23.38 20.59
N VAL A 289 -26.27 -22.75 19.82
CA VAL A 289 -26.40 -23.03 18.37
C VAL A 289 -25.46 -22.12 17.58
N LEU A 290 -24.76 -22.66 16.58
CA LEU A 290 -23.87 -21.86 15.74
C LEU A 290 -24.67 -21.00 14.76
N ALA A 291 -24.40 -19.70 14.77
CA ALA A 291 -25.01 -18.71 13.89
C ALA A 291 -24.53 -18.83 12.43
N GLY A 292 -25.36 -18.36 11.51
CA GLY A 292 -25.05 -18.19 10.09
C GLY A 292 -25.45 -19.37 9.19
N ARG A 293 -25.24 -19.19 7.88
CA ARG A 293 -25.61 -20.14 6.82
C ARG A 293 -24.38 -20.67 6.08
N GLY A 294 -24.50 -21.86 5.49
CA GLY A 294 -23.41 -22.53 4.77
C GLY A 294 -22.55 -23.40 5.69
N THR A 295 -21.43 -23.94 5.18
CA THR A 295 -20.54 -24.78 5.99
C THR A 295 -19.77 -23.94 7.01
N VAL A 296 -19.25 -24.56 8.07
CA VAL A 296 -18.39 -23.86 9.06
C VAL A 296 -17.18 -23.19 8.37
N GLN A 297 -16.63 -23.86 7.35
CA GLN A 297 -15.48 -23.37 6.58
C GLN A 297 -15.81 -22.12 5.78
N ASP A 298 -16.99 -22.08 5.15
CA ASP A 298 -17.44 -20.89 4.42
C ASP A 298 -17.56 -19.70 5.36
N ARG A 299 -18.20 -19.90 6.52
CA ARG A 299 -18.39 -18.88 7.56
C ARG A 299 -17.06 -18.36 8.11
N LEU A 300 -16.07 -19.23 8.26
CA LEU A 300 -14.75 -18.86 8.78
C LEU A 300 -13.86 -18.14 7.76
N TRP A 301 -13.84 -18.60 6.51
CA TRP A 301 -12.79 -18.22 5.56
C TRP A 301 -13.29 -17.50 4.31
N ALA A 302 -14.54 -17.69 3.92
CA ALA A 302 -15.06 -17.22 2.63
C ALA A 302 -16.26 -16.26 2.73
N GLN A 303 -16.82 -16.07 3.92
CA GLN A 303 -17.95 -15.18 4.19
C GLN A 303 -17.55 -14.02 5.11
N PRO A 304 -18.31 -12.91 5.10
CA PRO A 304 -18.08 -11.81 6.01
C PRO A 304 -18.49 -12.21 7.43
N ALA A 305 -17.81 -11.65 8.42
CA ALA A 305 -18.15 -11.85 9.83
C ALA A 305 -18.05 -10.51 10.57
N ILE A 306 -19.07 -10.19 11.37
CA ILE A 306 -19.11 -8.95 12.15
C ILE A 306 -19.06 -9.28 13.64
N ALA A 307 -18.21 -8.59 14.37
CA ALA A 307 -18.09 -8.71 15.82
C ALA A 307 -18.12 -7.34 16.50
N VAL A 308 -18.79 -7.26 17.65
CA VAL A 308 -18.66 -6.12 18.57
C VAL A 308 -17.45 -6.41 19.45
N ILE A 309 -16.39 -5.61 19.28
CA ILE A 309 -15.11 -5.80 20.00
C ILE A 309 -14.92 -4.82 21.16
N GLY A 310 -15.88 -3.90 21.35
CA GLY A 310 -15.95 -3.01 22.51
C GLY A 310 -17.31 -2.33 22.60
N ILE A 311 -17.77 -2.07 23.82
CA ILE A 311 -19.00 -1.31 24.09
C ILE A 311 -18.81 -0.43 25.33
N ASP A 312 -19.15 0.85 25.21
CA ASP A 312 -19.13 1.79 26.32
C ASP A 312 -20.44 1.68 27.09
N ALA A 313 -20.45 0.81 28.11
CA ALA A 313 -21.58 0.61 29.00
C ALA A 313 -21.15 0.64 30.48
N PRO A 314 -21.95 1.20 31.39
CA PRO A 314 -21.67 1.09 32.82
C PRO A 314 -21.67 -0.37 33.26
N SER A 315 -20.68 -0.76 34.06
CA SER A 315 -20.71 -2.07 34.73
C SER A 315 -21.94 -2.18 35.63
N VAL A 316 -22.40 -3.39 35.90
CA VAL A 316 -23.56 -3.65 36.79
C VAL A 316 -23.36 -3.03 38.18
N GLU A 317 -22.15 -3.06 38.72
CA GLU A 317 -21.81 -2.47 40.02
C GLU A 317 -21.97 -0.94 40.04
N HIS A 318 -21.68 -0.29 38.91
CA HIS A 318 -21.71 1.17 38.76
C HIS A 318 -23.01 1.67 38.08
N ALA A 319 -23.98 0.79 37.87
CA ALA A 319 -25.25 1.15 37.25
C ALA A 319 -26.06 2.09 38.17
N SER A 320 -26.78 3.04 37.58
CA SER A 320 -27.66 3.98 38.29
C SER A 320 -29.01 4.10 37.60
N ASN A 321 -30.01 4.66 38.28
CA ASN A 321 -31.36 4.89 37.73
C ASN A 321 -31.41 6.09 36.77
N THR A 322 -30.60 6.02 35.72
CA THR A 322 -30.38 7.11 34.76
C THR A 322 -30.49 6.55 33.34
N LEU A 323 -31.23 7.22 32.46
CA LEU A 323 -31.20 6.93 31.03
C LEU A 323 -29.88 7.45 30.44
N ALA A 324 -29.11 6.56 29.83
CA ALA A 324 -27.90 6.94 29.10
C ALA A 324 -28.26 7.83 27.91
N ALA A 325 -27.66 9.01 27.85
CA ALA A 325 -27.87 9.96 26.75
C ALA A 325 -27.15 9.56 25.46
N THR A 326 -25.99 8.92 25.62
CA THR A 326 -25.08 8.48 24.55
C THR A 326 -24.56 7.09 24.88
N ALA A 327 -24.31 6.27 23.85
CA ALA A 327 -23.56 5.02 23.96
C ALA A 327 -22.75 4.76 22.68
N SER A 328 -21.63 4.07 22.80
CA SER A 328 -20.75 3.74 21.65
C SER A 328 -20.40 2.25 21.62
N ALA A 329 -20.18 1.71 20.42
CA ALA A 329 -19.61 0.38 20.22
C ALA A 329 -18.53 0.40 19.14
N LYS A 330 -17.48 -0.40 19.32
CA LYS A 330 -16.48 -0.67 18.29
C LYS A 330 -16.86 -1.94 17.54
N ILE A 331 -17.06 -1.81 16.23
CA ILE A 331 -17.46 -2.88 15.32
C ILE A 331 -16.26 -3.28 14.47
N SER A 332 -16.02 -4.59 14.37
CA SER A 332 -15.02 -5.21 13.49
C SER A 332 -15.72 -6.04 12.43
N LEU A 333 -15.49 -5.73 11.16
CA LEU A 333 -16.00 -6.46 10.00
C LEU A 333 -14.83 -7.17 9.31
N ARG A 334 -14.84 -8.50 9.36
CA ARG A 334 -13.95 -9.35 8.57
C ARG A 334 -14.52 -9.53 7.16
N LEU A 335 -13.70 -9.28 6.15
CA LEU A 335 -14.10 -9.27 4.75
C LEU A 335 -13.83 -10.61 4.08
N ALA A 336 -14.78 -11.08 3.26
CA ALA A 336 -14.57 -12.23 2.39
C ALA A 336 -13.44 -11.98 1.36
N PRO A 337 -12.71 -13.03 0.93
CA PRO A 337 -11.68 -12.90 -0.11
C PRO A 337 -12.20 -12.29 -1.42
N GLY A 338 -11.54 -11.23 -1.89
CA GLY A 338 -11.90 -10.46 -3.09
C GLY A 338 -12.77 -9.22 -2.83
N GLN A 339 -13.25 -9.00 -1.60
CA GLN A 339 -14.03 -7.81 -1.25
C GLN A 339 -13.13 -6.56 -1.16
N ASP A 340 -13.59 -5.46 -1.78
CA ASP A 340 -12.99 -4.13 -1.62
C ASP A 340 -13.32 -3.56 -0.23
N PRO A 341 -12.32 -3.15 0.58
CA PRO A 341 -12.55 -2.65 1.93
C PRO A 341 -13.32 -1.33 2.00
N LEU A 342 -13.08 -0.40 1.07
CA LEU A 342 -13.77 0.89 1.09
C LEU A 342 -15.26 0.72 0.78
N ALA A 343 -15.59 -0.08 -0.23
CA ALA A 343 -16.98 -0.44 -0.53
C ALA A 343 -17.66 -1.17 0.65
N ALA A 344 -16.93 -2.03 1.38
CA ALA A 344 -17.48 -2.72 2.54
C ALA A 344 -17.71 -1.78 3.75
N GLN A 345 -16.81 -0.82 3.97
CA GLN A 345 -16.97 0.21 4.99
C GLN A 345 -18.17 1.11 4.69
N GLU A 346 -18.36 1.50 3.43
CA GLU A 346 -19.52 2.27 2.98
C GLU A 346 -20.81 1.48 3.16
N ALA A 347 -20.83 0.20 2.79
CA ALA A 347 -21.98 -0.69 3.00
C ALA A 347 -22.37 -0.81 4.49
N LEU A 348 -21.39 -1.00 5.38
CA LEU A 348 -21.63 -1.05 6.82
C LEU A 348 -22.13 0.29 7.37
N THR A 349 -21.54 1.40 6.90
CA THR A 349 -21.94 2.76 7.29
C THR A 349 -23.38 3.06 6.89
N GLN A 350 -23.74 2.71 5.66
CA GLN A 350 -25.08 2.88 5.12
C GLN A 350 -26.09 2.04 5.91
N HIS A 351 -25.77 0.76 6.18
CA HIS A 351 -26.61 -0.13 6.97
C HIS A 351 -26.91 0.44 8.36
N LEU A 352 -25.89 0.89 9.09
CA LEU A 352 -26.05 1.48 10.43
C LEU A 352 -26.86 2.78 10.41
N THR A 353 -26.75 3.56 9.34
CA THR A 353 -27.50 4.82 9.20
C THR A 353 -28.97 4.56 8.88
N ASP A 354 -29.25 3.64 7.96
CA ASP A 354 -30.62 3.31 7.53
C ASP A 354 -31.43 2.60 8.61
N HIS A 355 -30.76 1.86 9.50
CA HIS A 355 -31.39 1.12 10.58
C HIS A 355 -31.41 1.88 11.91
N ALA A 356 -31.16 3.19 11.91
CA ALA A 356 -31.20 4.03 13.11
C ALA A 356 -32.55 3.89 13.85
N PRO A 357 -32.59 3.24 15.03
CA PRO A 357 -33.85 2.90 15.65
C PRO A 357 -34.54 4.15 16.20
N PHE A 358 -35.83 4.30 15.92
CA PHE A 358 -36.64 5.45 16.36
C PHE A 358 -36.07 6.83 15.95
N GLY A 359 -35.28 6.89 14.88
CA GLY A 359 -34.65 8.13 14.42
C GLY A 359 -33.52 8.63 15.34
N ALA A 360 -32.93 7.74 16.15
CA ALA A 360 -31.77 8.07 16.97
C ALA A 360 -30.62 8.65 16.12
N ARG A 361 -29.85 9.57 16.70
CA ARG A 361 -28.74 10.18 15.98
C ARG A 361 -27.54 9.23 16.00
N VAL A 362 -27.30 8.58 14.87
CA VAL A 362 -26.15 7.70 14.65
C VAL A 362 -24.97 8.51 14.11
N ILE A 363 -23.80 8.36 14.73
CA ILE A 363 -22.55 8.99 14.34
C ILE A 363 -21.52 7.88 14.18
N ILE A 364 -20.83 7.89 13.05
CA ILE A 364 -19.87 6.84 12.68
C ILE A 364 -18.50 7.48 12.56
N ASP A 365 -17.54 6.90 13.27
CA ASP A 365 -16.12 7.25 13.18
C ASP A 365 -15.38 6.06 12.53
N PRO A 366 -14.89 6.22 11.29
CA PRO A 366 -14.18 5.14 10.61
C PRO A 366 -12.88 4.81 11.35
N GLY A 367 -12.61 3.52 11.55
CA GLY A 367 -11.42 3.05 12.23
C GLY A 367 -10.17 3.12 11.33
N SER A 368 -9.01 2.89 11.96
CA SER A 368 -7.71 2.93 11.27
C SER A 368 -7.36 1.62 10.55
N ALA A 369 -8.07 0.52 10.80
CA ALA A 369 -7.79 -0.77 10.19
C ALA A 369 -8.63 -0.96 8.92
N VAL A 370 -8.03 -0.66 7.77
CA VAL A 370 -8.58 -0.96 6.44
C VAL A 370 -7.61 -1.90 5.72
N ALA A 371 -7.79 -3.20 5.90
CA ALA A 371 -6.95 -4.23 5.30
C ALA A 371 -7.68 -4.94 4.16
N ARG A 372 -7.03 -5.01 2.99
CA ARG A 372 -7.55 -5.73 1.83
C ARG A 372 -7.57 -7.23 2.10
N SER A 373 -8.64 -7.88 1.67
CA SER A 373 -8.66 -9.34 1.61
C SER A 373 -7.69 -9.82 0.53
N SER A 374 -7.05 -10.97 0.76
CA SER A 374 -6.12 -11.57 -0.20
C SER A 374 -6.65 -12.92 -0.67
N ARG A 375 -6.55 -13.19 -1.96
CA ARG A 375 -6.86 -14.50 -2.54
C ARG A 375 -5.83 -14.82 -3.62
N ARG A 376 -5.18 -15.96 -3.47
CA ARG A 376 -4.24 -16.54 -4.44
C ARG A 376 -4.81 -17.89 -4.92
N PRO A 377 -4.72 -18.21 -6.22
CA PRO A 377 -5.11 -19.52 -6.73
C PRO A 377 -4.24 -20.65 -6.13
N THR A 378 -4.83 -21.81 -5.83
CA THR A 378 -4.11 -23.01 -5.37
C THR A 378 -3.56 -23.83 -6.54
N ALA A 379 -2.24 -23.79 -6.83
CA ALA A 379 -1.51 -24.93 -7.45
C ALA A 379 0.02 -24.79 -7.58
N ARG A 380 0.71 -25.77 -6.96
CA ARG A 380 1.99 -26.47 -7.25
C ARG A 380 3.35 -25.72 -7.23
N PRO A 381 4.43 -26.41 -6.77
CA PRO A 381 5.66 -25.78 -6.29
C PRO A 381 6.57 -25.28 -7.41
N CYS A 382 7.24 -24.15 -7.11
CA CYS A 382 8.04 -23.35 -8.02
C CYS A 382 9.48 -23.89 -8.19
N GLY A 383 10.02 -23.85 -9.42
CA GLY A 383 11.46 -23.63 -9.63
C GLY A 383 12.14 -24.34 -10.82
N ARG A 384 12.83 -23.56 -11.67
CA ARG A 384 14.27 -23.79 -12.01
C ARG A 384 14.92 -22.61 -12.78
N PRO A 385 16.22 -22.32 -12.53
CA PRO A 385 17.14 -21.70 -13.49
C PRO A 385 17.88 -22.74 -14.35
N ALA A 386 18.43 -22.28 -15.48
CA ALA A 386 18.89 -23.05 -16.62
C ALA A 386 20.27 -23.70 -16.46
N ALA A 387 20.41 -24.97 -16.88
CA ALA A 387 21.67 -25.53 -17.39
C ALA A 387 21.38 -26.73 -18.33
N ARG A 388 21.96 -26.69 -19.54
CA ARG A 388 21.88 -27.70 -20.61
C ARG A 388 22.60 -29.01 -20.22
N SER A 389 22.01 -30.18 -20.50
CA SER A 389 22.64 -31.26 -21.30
C SER A 389 21.68 -32.44 -21.55
N ARG A 390 21.98 -33.21 -22.61
CA ARG A 390 21.19 -34.27 -23.25
C ARG A 390 21.21 -35.59 -22.46
N ARG A 391 20.09 -36.34 -22.41
CA ARG A 391 19.92 -37.74 -22.91
C ARG A 391 18.59 -38.38 -22.45
N ARG A 392 18.27 -39.48 -23.12
CA ARG A 392 16.98 -40.19 -23.31
C ARG A 392 16.60 -41.16 -22.17
N GLY A 393 15.29 -41.37 -21.98
CA GLY A 393 14.69 -42.73 -21.85
C GLY A 393 13.91 -43.10 -20.58
N ALA A 394 12.58 -43.29 -20.76
CA ALA A 394 11.61 -44.17 -20.04
C ALA A 394 11.14 -43.86 -18.58
N PRO A 395 9.84 -44.13 -18.23
CA PRO A 395 9.17 -43.83 -16.92
C PRO A 395 9.32 -45.02 -15.93
N PRO A 396 9.02 -44.98 -14.58
CA PRO A 396 7.94 -44.30 -13.80
C PRO A 396 8.46 -43.85 -12.37
N PRO A 397 7.74 -43.93 -11.21
CA PRO A 397 6.36 -43.63 -10.79
C PRO A 397 6.26 -42.39 -9.85
N SER A 398 5.03 -42.04 -9.45
CA SER A 398 4.67 -40.87 -8.65
C SER A 398 5.10 -40.90 -7.18
N THR A 399 5.87 -39.90 -6.74
CA THR A 399 5.99 -39.50 -5.33
C THR A 399 6.28 -38.01 -5.22
N SER A 400 5.46 -37.28 -4.46
CA SER A 400 5.63 -35.85 -4.16
C SER A 400 5.99 -35.69 -2.68
N ALA A 401 7.11 -35.02 -2.41
CA ALA A 401 7.63 -34.73 -1.09
C ALA A 401 6.76 -33.70 -0.35
N TRP A 402 6.42 -34.02 0.90
CA TRP A 402 5.78 -33.14 1.87
C TRP A 402 6.73 -32.88 3.06
N VAL A 403 6.71 -31.65 3.57
CA VAL A 403 7.16 -31.35 4.94
C VAL A 403 5.93 -31.48 5.83
N GLY A 404 5.81 -32.66 6.44
CA GLY A 404 4.80 -32.97 7.45
C GLY A 404 5.34 -34.13 8.28
N ARG A 405 5.53 -33.91 9.59
CA ARG A 405 5.91 -34.96 10.54
C ARG A 405 4.83 -36.04 10.56
N SER A 406 5.24 -37.30 10.48
CA SER A 406 4.43 -38.48 10.84
C SER A 406 4.91 -39.06 12.19
N PRO A 407 4.04 -39.77 12.94
CA PRO A 407 4.15 -39.89 14.38
C PRO A 407 4.83 -41.19 14.83
N SER A 408 5.37 -41.19 16.04
CA SER A 408 5.57 -42.41 16.83
C SER A 408 5.09 -42.19 18.27
N SER A 409 4.09 -42.96 18.67
CA SER A 409 3.69 -43.26 20.06
C SER A 409 4.21 -44.68 20.40
N PRO A 410 4.07 -45.26 21.62
CA PRO A 410 3.35 -44.75 22.81
C PRO A 410 4.05 -45.02 24.18
N THR A 411 3.51 -44.45 25.27
CA THR A 411 2.99 -45.15 26.48
C THR A 411 3.28 -44.48 27.83
N CYS A 412 2.24 -44.56 28.67
CA CYS A 412 2.21 -44.70 30.13
C CYS A 412 2.14 -43.46 31.06
N SER A 413 0.94 -43.32 31.67
CA SER A 413 0.62 -43.18 33.12
C SER A 413 1.39 -42.12 33.94
N SER A 414 0.79 -41.24 34.73
CA SER A 414 -0.18 -41.52 35.79
C SER A 414 -0.69 -40.23 36.46
N SER A 415 -1.85 -40.37 37.12
CA SER A 415 -2.65 -39.48 37.97
C SER A 415 -1.95 -38.53 38.98
N PRO A 416 -2.69 -37.54 39.55
CA PRO A 416 -2.16 -36.33 40.21
C PRO A 416 -2.24 -36.37 41.76
N PRO A 417 -1.71 -35.33 42.45
CA PRO A 417 -2.41 -34.80 43.63
C PRO A 417 -2.43 -33.24 43.65
N ARG A 418 -3.61 -32.62 43.79
CA ARG A 418 -4.28 -32.18 45.04
C ARG A 418 -3.61 -31.01 45.81
N ARG A 419 -4.25 -29.84 45.66
CA ARG A 419 -4.69 -28.82 46.66
C ARG A 419 -3.83 -28.54 47.90
N ARG A 420 -3.60 -27.23 48.14
CA ARG A 420 -3.78 -26.45 49.41
C ARG A 420 -3.55 -24.97 49.06
N SER A 421 -4.53 -24.08 48.99
CA SER A 421 -5.28 -23.37 50.04
C SER A 421 -4.42 -22.68 51.12
N SER A 422 -4.22 -21.36 50.99
CA SER A 422 -4.20 -20.40 52.10
C SER A 422 -4.15 -18.95 51.59
N SER A 423 -5.26 -18.23 51.78
CA SER A 423 -5.32 -16.76 51.97
C SER A 423 -5.42 -16.47 53.48
N PRO A 424 -5.54 -15.22 53.96
CA PRO A 424 -5.04 -13.92 53.47
C PRO A 424 -4.31 -13.13 54.58
N ALA A 425 -3.70 -11.98 54.26
CA ALA A 425 -3.49 -10.92 55.25
C ALA A 425 -3.57 -9.53 54.61
N SER A 426 -4.62 -8.83 55.02
CA SER A 426 -4.97 -7.44 54.79
C SER A 426 -3.98 -6.44 55.37
N ARG A 427 -3.81 -5.28 54.72
CA ARG A 427 -3.54 -3.99 55.38
C ARG A 427 -3.86 -2.80 54.47
N THR A 428 -4.95 -2.11 54.77
CA THR A 428 -5.23 -0.71 54.38
C THR A 428 -4.45 0.25 55.28
N PRO A 429 -4.23 1.51 54.83
CA PRO A 429 -4.95 2.60 55.50
C PRO A 429 -5.47 3.72 54.58
N THR A 430 -6.74 4.05 54.82
CA THR A 430 -7.41 5.36 55.00
C THR A 430 -7.03 6.63 54.22
N LEU A 431 -8.11 7.19 53.65
CA LEU A 431 -8.35 8.49 53.02
C LEU A 431 -8.30 9.71 53.96
N ALA A 432 -7.96 10.88 53.38
CA ALA A 432 -8.47 12.18 53.82
C ALA A 432 -8.87 13.09 52.63
N ARG A 433 -10.13 13.56 52.69
CA ARG A 433 -10.88 14.56 51.88
C ARG A 433 -10.21 15.96 51.90
N THR A 434 -10.38 16.94 50.98
CA THR A 434 -11.57 17.51 50.29
C THR A 434 -11.17 18.42 49.08
N ALA A 435 -12.11 18.58 48.14
CA ALA A 435 -12.22 19.35 46.86
C ALA A 435 -11.97 20.90 46.93
N PRO A 436 -12.01 21.76 45.85
CA PRO A 436 -12.75 21.62 44.57
C PRO A 436 -12.21 22.24 43.23
N THR A 437 -12.85 21.81 42.13
CA THR A 437 -13.20 22.52 40.85
C THR A 437 -12.17 23.00 39.81
N SER A 438 -12.33 22.44 38.59
CA SER A 438 -12.27 23.02 37.24
C SER A 438 -10.98 23.74 36.75
N ARG A 439 -10.38 23.24 35.66
CA ARG A 439 -10.15 23.97 34.39
C ARG A 439 -9.47 23.09 33.34
N SER A 440 -9.88 23.33 32.09
CA SER A 440 -9.36 22.80 30.84
C SER A 440 -7.82 22.75 30.77
N THR A 441 -7.27 21.62 30.35
CA THR A 441 -5.88 21.52 29.89
C THR A 441 -5.81 21.93 28.42
N SER A 442 -5.72 23.23 28.17
CA SER A 442 -5.02 23.74 26.99
C SER A 442 -3.54 23.40 27.16
N ALA A 443 -2.97 22.60 26.26
CA ALA A 443 -1.52 22.45 26.17
C ALA A 443 -0.90 23.83 25.95
N SER A 444 -0.20 24.33 26.96
CA SER A 444 0.46 25.63 26.93
C SER A 444 1.67 25.56 26.00
N TRP A 445 1.53 26.09 24.80
CA TRP A 445 2.66 26.54 24.00
C TRP A 445 3.41 27.60 24.83
N ARG A 446 4.72 27.40 25.02
CA ARG A 446 5.59 28.33 25.74
C ARG A 446 5.47 29.70 25.06
N ARG A 447 5.14 30.74 25.83
CA ARG A 447 5.20 32.14 25.36
C ARG A 447 6.68 32.53 25.14
N PRO A 448 7.03 33.26 24.06
CA PRO A 448 8.38 33.75 23.91
C PRO A 448 8.69 34.84 24.94
N CYS A 449 9.92 34.82 25.44
CA CYS A 449 10.44 35.78 26.40
C CYS A 449 10.48 37.18 25.76
N SER A 450 9.90 38.19 26.42
CA SER A 450 9.95 39.57 25.92
C SER A 450 11.40 40.05 25.91
N ARG A 451 11.90 40.54 24.76
CA ARG A 451 13.25 41.12 24.58
C ARG A 451 13.45 42.45 25.35
N ARG A 452 13.30 42.46 26.67
CA ARG A 452 13.87 43.51 27.53
C ARG A 452 14.53 42.81 28.72
N SER A 453 15.85 42.97 28.78
CA SER A 453 16.78 42.62 29.86
C SER A 453 16.97 41.13 30.20
N CYS A 454 17.53 40.32 29.30
CA CYS A 454 18.21 39.08 29.69
C CYS A 454 19.70 39.18 29.34
N CYS A 455 20.53 39.44 30.35
CA CYS A 455 22.00 39.50 30.27
C CYS A 455 22.61 38.15 30.67
N SER A 456 22.29 37.08 29.95
CA SER A 456 22.93 35.76 30.08
C SER A 456 23.84 35.53 28.86
N PRO A 457 25.13 35.20 29.02
CA PRO A 457 26.03 34.89 27.90
C PRO A 457 25.84 33.44 27.36
N ARG A 458 24.67 32.82 27.59
CA ARG A 458 24.31 31.47 27.12
C ARG A 458 22.91 31.39 26.51
N CYS A 459 22.55 32.38 25.69
CA CYS A 459 21.47 32.18 24.73
C CYS A 459 22.15 31.90 23.38
N ASP A 460 22.44 30.63 23.13
CA ASP A 460 22.79 30.20 21.77
C ASP A 460 21.62 30.59 20.86
N ALA A 461 21.91 31.22 19.72
CA ALA A 461 20.89 31.62 18.76
C ALA A 461 20.14 30.35 18.31
N ASP A 462 18.80 30.39 18.31
CA ASP A 462 17.99 29.28 17.79
C ASP A 462 18.46 28.94 16.37
N PRO A 463 18.58 27.64 16.02
CA PRO A 463 18.99 27.24 14.69
C PRO A 463 18.00 27.77 13.65
N PRO A 464 18.47 28.14 12.45
CA PRO A 464 17.61 28.70 11.41
C PRO A 464 16.54 27.71 10.98
N VAL A 465 15.31 28.19 10.76
CA VAL A 465 14.20 27.39 10.25
C VAL A 465 14.55 26.89 8.85
N ARG A 466 14.44 25.57 8.63
CA ARG A 466 14.71 24.92 7.35
C ARG A 466 13.41 24.76 6.58
N VAL A 467 13.34 25.35 5.40
CA VAL A 467 12.12 25.38 4.58
C VAL A 467 12.39 24.77 3.22
N LEU A 468 11.54 23.83 2.81
CA LEU A 468 11.50 23.34 1.43
C LEU A 468 10.37 24.05 0.67
N LEU A 469 10.74 24.72 -0.42
CA LEU A 469 9.83 25.46 -1.28
C LEU A 469 9.67 24.68 -2.59
N THR A 470 8.48 24.10 -2.80
CA THR A 470 8.17 23.37 -4.01
C THR A 470 6.99 23.99 -4.75
N ALA A 471 7.03 23.93 -6.08
CA ALA A 471 5.99 24.53 -6.89
C ALA A 471 5.77 23.76 -8.20
N GLY A 472 4.50 23.62 -8.56
CA GLY A 472 4.06 23.33 -9.92
C GLY A 472 3.97 24.62 -10.74
N HIS A 473 3.36 24.52 -11.92
CA HIS A 473 3.14 25.69 -12.78
C HIS A 473 2.14 26.65 -12.15
N LEU A 474 2.22 27.91 -12.56
CA LEU A 474 1.27 28.95 -12.20
C LEU A 474 0.85 29.72 -13.46
N GLY A 475 -0.23 29.26 -14.11
CA GLY A 475 -0.63 29.76 -15.42
C GLY A 475 0.35 29.35 -16.52
N GLU A 476 1.03 30.32 -17.10
CA GLU A 476 2.14 30.07 -18.05
C GLU A 476 3.52 30.20 -17.39
N LEU A 477 3.58 30.53 -16.09
CA LEU A 477 4.84 30.61 -15.35
C LEU A 477 5.35 29.21 -15.00
N PRO A 478 6.58 28.82 -15.40
CA PRO A 478 7.14 27.50 -15.12
C PRO A 478 7.36 27.26 -13.63
N GLY A 479 7.15 26.02 -13.17
CA GLY A 479 7.30 25.68 -11.74
C GLY A 479 8.69 25.96 -11.16
N HIS A 480 9.76 25.87 -11.96
CA HIS A 480 11.10 26.24 -11.53
C HIS A 480 11.26 27.75 -11.29
N GLU A 481 10.60 28.60 -12.07
CA GLU A 481 10.58 30.04 -11.83
C GLU A 481 9.72 30.40 -10.61
N VAL A 482 8.59 29.70 -10.42
CA VAL A 482 7.74 29.86 -9.23
C VAL A 482 8.52 29.48 -7.96
N ALA A 483 9.16 28.31 -7.94
CA ALA A 483 9.96 27.84 -6.80
C ALA A 483 11.12 28.80 -6.48
N ALA A 484 11.82 29.29 -7.50
CA ALA A 484 12.89 30.28 -7.33
C ALA A 484 12.36 31.64 -6.84
N ALA A 485 11.22 32.10 -7.35
CA ALA A 485 10.58 33.35 -6.89
C ALA A 485 10.15 33.26 -5.44
N LEU A 486 9.56 32.12 -5.02
CA LEU A 486 9.24 31.84 -3.63
C LEU A 486 10.48 31.91 -2.75
N ALA A 487 11.58 31.29 -3.17
CA ALA A 487 12.84 31.33 -2.43
C ALA A 487 13.38 32.74 -2.28
N ARG A 488 13.35 33.57 -3.34
CA ARG A 488 13.78 34.97 -3.28
C ARG A 488 12.91 35.80 -2.34
N GLY A 489 11.59 35.69 -2.44
CA GLY A 489 10.66 36.41 -1.56
C GLY A 489 10.82 36.00 -0.10
N TRP A 490 10.97 34.71 0.16
CA TRP A 490 11.18 34.18 1.51
C TRP A 490 12.51 34.64 2.10
N ALA A 491 13.60 34.59 1.33
CA ALA A 491 14.94 35.04 1.75
C ALA A 491 15.01 36.54 2.03
N ALA A 492 14.27 37.37 1.28
CA ALA A 492 14.23 38.82 1.50
C ALA A 492 13.62 39.18 2.85
N LEU A 493 12.75 38.31 3.37
CA LEU A 493 12.17 38.47 4.69
C LEU A 493 13.01 37.75 5.72
N ALA A 494 13.18 36.43 5.63
CA ALA A 494 13.93 35.63 6.60
C ALA A 494 15.30 35.24 6.01
N PRO A 495 16.28 36.16 5.92
CA PRO A 495 17.62 35.85 5.40
C PRO A 495 18.35 34.80 6.23
N GLU A 496 17.92 34.60 7.48
CA GLU A 496 18.43 33.56 8.36
C GLU A 496 17.95 32.15 7.98
N ALA A 497 16.83 31.98 7.27
CA ALA A 497 16.25 30.68 6.99
C ALA A 497 17.11 29.82 6.04
N ASP A 498 17.19 28.52 6.29
CA ASP A 498 17.80 27.56 5.37
C ASP A 498 16.78 27.15 4.31
N LEU A 499 16.91 27.72 3.11
CA LEU A 499 15.94 27.54 2.03
C LEU A 499 16.47 26.58 0.97
N VAL A 500 15.72 25.50 0.74
CA VAL A 500 15.88 24.64 -0.43
C VAL A 500 14.64 24.81 -1.30
N HIS A 501 14.82 25.00 -2.60
CA HIS A 501 13.70 25.00 -3.53
C HIS A 501 13.83 23.86 -4.54
N LEU A 502 12.72 23.19 -4.81
CA LEU A 502 12.65 22.05 -5.71
C LEU A 502 11.38 22.16 -6.55
N PRO A 503 11.46 22.47 -7.85
CA PRO A 503 10.29 22.43 -8.71
C PRO A 503 9.74 21.01 -8.83
N THR A 504 8.44 20.92 -9.03
CA THR A 504 7.73 19.65 -9.22
C THR A 504 6.80 19.74 -10.43
N SER A 505 6.20 18.61 -10.81
CA SER A 505 5.34 18.48 -11.97
C SER A 505 4.20 17.52 -11.68
N ASP A 506 3.10 17.70 -12.41
CA ASP A 506 1.97 16.79 -12.44
C ASP A 506 2.20 15.57 -13.35
N GLY A 507 3.40 15.43 -13.92
CA GLY A 507 3.75 14.38 -14.88
C GLY A 507 3.59 14.78 -16.35
N ASP A 508 3.11 15.99 -16.64
CA ASP A 508 3.07 16.53 -18.00
C ASP A 508 3.81 17.88 -18.08
N ARG A 509 3.21 18.94 -17.54
CA ARG A 509 3.74 20.30 -17.70
C ARG A 509 5.00 20.48 -16.86
N GLY A 510 6.08 20.89 -17.54
CA GLY A 510 7.44 21.06 -17.01
C GLY A 510 8.01 19.85 -16.28
N LEU A 511 7.62 18.65 -16.70
CA LEU A 511 8.23 17.40 -16.28
C LEU A 511 9.76 17.45 -16.39
N LEU A 512 10.28 17.85 -17.55
CA LEU A 512 11.72 17.86 -17.82
C LEU A 512 12.45 18.87 -16.94
N ASP A 513 11.88 20.05 -16.72
CA ASP A 513 12.47 21.08 -15.86
C ASP A 513 12.52 20.62 -14.40
N ALA A 514 11.44 19.99 -13.90
CA ALA A 514 11.39 19.46 -12.54
C ALA A 514 12.42 18.36 -12.31
N VAL A 515 12.54 17.43 -13.26
CA VAL A 515 13.51 16.33 -13.18
C VAL A 515 14.95 16.83 -13.29
N GLU A 516 15.24 17.76 -14.22
CA GLU A 516 16.59 18.30 -14.37
C GLU A 516 17.02 19.11 -13.16
N ALA A 517 16.11 19.89 -12.55
CA ALA A 517 16.42 20.61 -11.32
C ALA A 517 16.71 19.67 -10.14
N ALA A 518 16.03 18.53 -10.07
CA ALA A 518 16.17 17.56 -8.98
C ALA A 518 17.39 16.64 -9.15
N LEU A 519 17.58 16.09 -10.36
CA LEU A 519 18.50 14.99 -10.63
C LEU A 519 19.65 15.41 -11.55
N GLY A 520 19.65 16.64 -12.07
CA GLY A 520 20.49 17.04 -13.17
C GLY A 520 20.17 16.24 -14.45
N GLY A 521 21.05 16.34 -15.43
CA GLY A 521 20.98 15.55 -16.64
C GLY A 521 21.53 16.28 -17.84
N ARG A 522 21.39 15.65 -19.01
CA ARG A 522 21.76 16.23 -20.30
C ARG A 522 20.55 16.21 -21.21
N ARG A 523 20.14 17.39 -21.68
CA ARG A 523 19.13 17.53 -22.73
C ARG A 523 19.73 17.18 -24.09
N GLU A 524 18.99 16.40 -24.86
CA GLU A 524 19.28 16.06 -26.25
C GLU A 524 18.08 16.47 -27.10
N VAL A 525 18.32 17.24 -28.15
CA VAL A 525 17.27 17.61 -29.11
C VAL A 525 17.27 16.59 -30.23
N VAL A 526 16.15 15.90 -30.39
CA VAL A 526 15.95 14.89 -31.43
C VAL A 526 14.82 15.35 -32.34
N THR A 527 15.09 15.38 -33.65
CA THR A 527 14.09 15.75 -34.65
C THR A 527 13.27 14.52 -35.01
N VAL A 528 11.95 14.60 -34.82
CA VAL A 528 11.02 13.49 -35.03
C VAL A 528 9.77 13.91 -35.81
N PRO A 529 9.02 12.96 -36.41
CA PRO A 529 7.75 13.25 -37.04
C PRO A 529 6.74 13.90 -36.09
N ALA A 530 6.06 14.96 -36.53
CA ALA A 530 4.98 15.60 -35.78
C ALA A 530 3.71 14.73 -35.71
N GLY A 531 2.90 14.94 -34.68
CA GLY A 531 1.65 14.18 -34.45
C GLY A 531 0.41 14.67 -35.20
N ASP A 532 0.47 15.79 -35.92
CA ASP A 532 -0.70 16.52 -36.46
C ASP A 532 -1.36 15.93 -37.73
N GLY A 533 -1.00 14.71 -38.14
CA GLY A 533 -1.82 13.89 -39.04
C GLY A 533 -1.43 13.87 -40.53
N ALA A 534 -0.33 14.52 -40.92
CA ALA A 534 0.28 14.32 -42.24
C ALA A 534 1.52 13.42 -42.10
N SER A 535 1.35 12.12 -42.38
CA SER A 535 2.38 11.07 -42.28
C SER A 535 3.82 11.55 -42.55
N GLY A 536 4.59 11.83 -41.49
CA GLY A 536 6.03 12.05 -41.52
C GLY A 536 6.56 13.29 -42.26
N ALA A 537 5.70 14.09 -42.91
CA ALA A 537 6.13 15.20 -43.76
C ALA A 537 6.66 16.39 -42.96
N ARG A 538 6.04 16.68 -41.81
CA ARG A 538 6.47 17.72 -40.87
C ARG A 538 7.31 17.09 -39.77
N GLN A 539 8.52 17.62 -39.59
CA GLN A 539 9.44 17.23 -38.52
C GLN A 539 9.44 18.31 -37.44
N VAL A 540 9.48 17.92 -36.18
CA VAL A 540 9.54 18.82 -35.01
C VAL A 540 10.73 18.45 -34.13
N PRO A 541 11.44 19.44 -33.56
CA PRO A 541 12.42 19.17 -32.52
C PRO A 541 11.69 18.80 -31.23
N ALA A 542 12.12 17.71 -30.58
CA ALA A 542 11.65 17.32 -29.26
C ALA A 542 12.84 17.02 -28.34
N VAL A 543 12.66 17.23 -27.03
CA VAL A 543 13.73 17.08 -26.05
C VAL A 543 13.66 15.73 -25.34
N VAL A 544 14.80 15.06 -25.25
CA VAL A 544 15.03 13.91 -24.37
C VAL A 544 16.00 14.33 -23.28
N LEU A 545 15.59 14.23 -22.02
CA LEU A 545 16.46 14.49 -20.87
C LEU A 545 17.02 13.17 -20.34
N HIS A 546 18.34 13.00 -20.38
CA HIS A 546 19.02 11.82 -19.85
C HIS A 546 19.55 12.08 -18.45
N SER A 547 19.13 11.27 -17.47
CA SER A 547 19.60 11.35 -16.08
C SER A 547 19.57 9.97 -15.41
N GLY A 548 20.68 9.57 -14.77
CA GLY A 548 20.75 8.31 -14.00
C GLY A 548 20.43 7.03 -14.78
N GLY A 549 20.70 6.98 -16.10
CA GLY A 549 20.33 5.84 -16.96
C GLY A 549 18.86 5.80 -17.37
N THR A 550 18.08 6.83 -17.00
CA THR A 550 16.69 7.05 -17.38
C THR A 550 16.60 8.19 -18.39
N ALA A 551 15.79 8.02 -19.44
CA ALA A 551 15.45 9.07 -20.39
C ALA A 551 14.02 9.58 -20.14
N TRP A 552 13.87 10.89 -19.99
CA TRP A 552 12.60 11.55 -19.72
C TRP A 552 12.16 12.32 -20.96
N ILE A 553 10.90 12.15 -21.34
CA ILE A 553 10.34 12.69 -22.59
C ILE A 553 9.00 13.36 -22.31
N ALA A 554 8.85 14.62 -22.69
CA ALA A 554 7.56 15.30 -22.72
C ALA A 554 6.85 15.02 -24.06
N THR A 555 5.78 14.23 -24.04
CA THR A 555 5.12 13.79 -25.28
C THR A 555 4.38 14.92 -26.00
N ALA A 556 4.05 16.02 -25.30
CA ALA A 556 3.39 17.19 -25.85
C ALA A 556 4.20 17.88 -26.97
N ASP A 557 5.54 17.79 -26.96
CA ASP A 557 6.41 18.35 -28.01
C ASP A 557 6.16 17.68 -29.37
N VAL A 558 5.67 16.45 -29.36
CA VAL A 558 5.36 15.66 -30.55
C VAL A 558 3.86 15.65 -30.84
N LEU A 559 3.05 15.36 -29.83
CA LEU A 559 1.62 15.08 -30.00
C LEU A 559 0.75 16.34 -29.98
N GLY A 560 1.31 17.50 -29.61
CA GLY A 560 0.56 18.72 -29.33
C GLY A 560 -0.32 18.59 -28.10
N ARG A 561 -0.94 19.71 -27.69
CA ARG A 561 -1.83 19.77 -26.52
C ARG A 561 -3.28 19.77 -26.95
N GLY A 562 -4.16 19.12 -26.19
CA GLY A 562 -5.58 18.96 -26.55
C GLY A 562 -6.33 20.27 -26.83
N ARG A 563 -5.96 21.37 -26.15
CA ARG A 563 -6.49 22.72 -26.41
C ARG A 563 -6.16 23.28 -27.80
N ASP A 564 -5.05 22.81 -28.38
CA ASP A 564 -4.54 23.22 -29.69
C ASP A 564 -4.93 22.18 -30.77
N ALA A 565 -5.78 21.21 -30.42
CA ALA A 565 -6.16 20.15 -31.32
C ALA A 565 -6.98 20.67 -32.50
N THR A 566 -6.72 20.09 -33.66
CA THR A 566 -7.54 20.28 -34.86
C THR A 566 -8.33 19.00 -35.13
N ARG A 567 -9.40 19.08 -35.93
CA ARG A 567 -10.10 17.87 -36.36
C ARG A 567 -9.17 16.87 -37.06
N THR A 568 -8.16 17.36 -37.78
CA THR A 568 -7.17 16.51 -38.46
C THR A 568 -6.26 15.80 -37.45
N SER A 569 -5.64 16.52 -36.51
CA SER A 569 -4.76 15.91 -35.51
C SER A 569 -5.51 14.88 -34.64
N ALA A 570 -6.76 15.19 -34.28
CA ALA A 570 -7.60 14.33 -33.47
C ALA A 570 -8.05 13.04 -34.21
N ARG A 571 -8.28 13.10 -35.53
CA ARG A 571 -8.80 11.96 -36.32
C ARG A 571 -7.72 11.09 -36.94
N SER A 572 -6.64 11.70 -37.43
CA SER A 572 -5.63 11.04 -38.26
C SER A 572 -4.20 11.29 -37.77
N GLY A 573 -4.02 11.94 -36.62
CA GLY A 573 -2.73 12.13 -35.98
C GLY A 573 -2.00 10.83 -35.65
N SER A 574 -0.70 10.91 -35.37
CA SER A 574 0.12 9.72 -35.10
C SER A 574 1.14 9.93 -33.99
N SER A 575 1.28 8.95 -33.11
CA SER A 575 2.29 8.90 -32.05
C SER A 575 3.65 8.35 -32.51
N ALA A 576 3.89 8.22 -33.82
CA ALA A 576 5.13 7.71 -34.37
C ALA A 576 6.38 8.48 -33.92
N GLY A 577 6.27 9.80 -33.76
CA GLY A 577 7.39 10.61 -33.23
C GLY A 577 7.77 10.24 -31.79
N VAL A 578 6.79 9.87 -30.95
CA VAL A 578 7.06 9.39 -29.59
C VAL A 578 7.84 8.08 -29.64
N GLY A 579 7.45 7.15 -30.51
CA GLY A 579 8.20 5.90 -30.71
C GLY A 579 9.62 6.12 -31.23
N ALA A 580 9.83 7.13 -32.09
CA ALA A 580 11.17 7.54 -32.53
C ALA A 580 12.02 8.08 -31.38
N LEU A 581 11.44 8.85 -30.45
CA LEU A 581 12.15 9.33 -29.24
C LEU A 581 12.52 8.17 -28.30
N VAL A 582 11.61 7.21 -28.09
CA VAL A 582 11.92 6.02 -27.28
C VAL A 582 13.03 5.19 -27.91
N ALA A 583 13.02 5.02 -29.24
CA ALA A 583 14.10 4.35 -29.95
C ALA A 583 15.44 5.10 -29.83
N ALA A 584 15.44 6.42 -29.99
CA ALA A 584 16.64 7.25 -29.82
C ALA A 584 17.20 7.16 -28.39
N ALA A 585 16.33 7.21 -27.37
CA ALA A 585 16.72 7.06 -25.97
C ALA A 585 17.35 5.69 -25.68
N ARG A 586 16.75 4.62 -26.22
CA ARG A 586 17.31 3.26 -26.13
C ARG A 586 18.69 3.18 -26.79
N ASP A 587 18.82 3.73 -28.00
CA ASP A 587 20.06 3.68 -28.77
C ASP A 587 21.17 4.52 -28.11
N ALA A 588 20.80 5.55 -27.34
CA ALA A 588 21.68 6.31 -26.46
C ALA A 588 22.03 5.57 -25.14
N GLY A 589 21.50 4.37 -24.92
CA GLY A 589 21.85 3.50 -23.78
C GLY A 589 20.94 3.63 -22.55
N ALA A 590 19.77 4.27 -22.67
CA ALA A 590 18.81 4.33 -21.57
C ALA A 590 18.30 2.91 -21.21
N ARG A 591 18.25 2.60 -19.91
CA ARG A 591 17.66 1.36 -19.38
C ARG A 591 16.19 1.53 -19.02
N ARG A 592 15.78 2.78 -18.82
CA ARG A 592 14.40 3.18 -18.51
C ARG A 592 14.02 4.42 -19.30
N VAL A 593 12.78 4.49 -19.76
CA VAL A 593 12.20 5.65 -20.44
C VAL A 593 10.91 6.04 -19.72
N VAL A 594 10.80 7.31 -19.33
CA VAL A 594 9.61 7.89 -18.71
C VAL A 594 8.98 8.89 -19.68
N LEU A 595 7.73 8.64 -20.05
CA LEU A 595 6.93 9.46 -20.95
C LEU A 595 5.94 10.29 -20.13
N GLY A 596 6.10 11.61 -20.13
CA GLY A 596 5.11 12.54 -19.58
C GLY A 596 4.03 12.85 -20.59
N ALA A 597 2.77 12.64 -20.22
CA ALA A 597 1.64 12.84 -21.11
C ALA A 597 0.48 13.55 -20.42
N GLY A 598 0.13 14.72 -20.94
CA GLY A 598 -1.15 15.37 -20.65
C GLY A 598 -2.26 14.89 -21.58
N THR A 599 -3.26 15.74 -21.79
CA THR A 599 -4.25 15.54 -22.86
C THR A 599 -3.61 15.94 -24.20
N PRO A 600 -3.33 15.00 -25.12
CA PRO A 600 -2.69 15.33 -26.39
C PRO A 600 -3.69 15.87 -27.42
N ALA A 601 -3.18 16.51 -28.48
CA ALA A 601 -3.98 16.85 -29.67
C ALA A 601 -4.24 15.66 -30.62
N THR A 602 -3.59 14.54 -30.33
CA THR A 602 -3.54 13.33 -31.16
C THR A 602 -4.20 12.16 -30.45
N LEU A 603 -5.01 11.39 -31.16
CA LEU A 603 -5.57 10.13 -30.66
C LEU A 603 -5.35 9.02 -31.69
N ASP A 604 -4.40 8.13 -31.41
CA ASP A 604 -4.08 6.98 -32.28
C ASP A 604 -3.93 5.66 -31.52
N ALA A 605 -4.37 5.62 -30.25
CA ALA A 605 -4.24 4.47 -29.36
C ALA A 605 -2.79 3.97 -29.19
N GLY A 606 -1.79 4.83 -29.39
CA GLY A 606 -0.37 4.49 -29.31
C GLY A 606 0.13 3.61 -30.46
N THR A 607 -0.68 3.42 -31.52
CA THR A 607 -0.31 2.57 -32.66
C THR A 607 0.87 3.14 -33.45
N GLY A 608 0.96 4.46 -33.61
CA GLY A 608 2.11 5.13 -34.21
C GLY A 608 3.40 4.83 -33.48
N MET A 609 3.41 4.99 -32.15
CA MET A 609 4.56 4.67 -31.29
C MET A 609 5.04 3.23 -31.48
N LEU A 610 4.12 2.27 -31.43
CA LEU A 610 4.45 0.85 -31.58
C LEU A 610 5.01 0.52 -32.96
N ARG A 611 4.45 1.11 -34.03
CA ARG A 611 4.94 0.93 -35.40
C ARG A 611 6.37 1.46 -35.53
N ALA A 612 6.64 2.65 -35.00
CA ALA A 612 7.98 3.23 -35.01
C ALA A 612 8.98 2.33 -34.25
N LEU A 613 8.62 1.85 -33.06
CA LEU A 613 9.44 0.93 -32.28
C LEU A 613 9.69 -0.40 -32.98
N ALA A 614 8.69 -0.90 -33.73
CA ALA A 614 8.81 -2.08 -34.57
C ALA A 614 9.61 -1.85 -35.88
N GLY A 615 10.10 -0.62 -36.13
CA GLY A 615 10.81 -0.27 -37.36
C GLY A 615 9.94 -0.20 -38.61
N ARG A 616 8.63 0.04 -38.45
CA ARG A 616 7.68 0.20 -39.55
C ARG A 616 7.45 1.67 -39.87
N ALA A 617 7.18 1.97 -41.14
CA ALA A 617 6.86 3.33 -41.57
C ALA A 617 5.62 3.88 -40.84
N ALA A 618 5.69 5.17 -40.52
CA ALA A 618 4.57 5.94 -40.00
C ALA A 618 3.43 5.94 -41.03
N SER A 619 2.20 5.85 -40.54
CA SER A 619 0.98 5.86 -41.34
C SER A 619 -0.04 6.74 -40.62
N PRO A 620 -0.95 7.43 -41.33
CA PRO A 620 -2.08 8.08 -40.70
C PRO A 620 -2.87 7.06 -39.87
N PHE A 621 -3.45 7.52 -38.77
CA PHE A 621 -4.29 6.66 -37.93
C PHE A 621 -5.60 6.34 -38.65
N ASP A 622 -5.87 5.05 -38.79
CA ASP A 622 -7.16 4.51 -39.22
C ASP A 622 -7.55 3.40 -38.23
N PRO A 623 -8.54 3.61 -37.35
CA PRO A 623 -8.95 2.63 -36.36
C PRO A 623 -9.29 1.26 -36.95
N ASP A 624 -9.89 1.25 -38.15
CA ASP A 624 -10.41 0.04 -38.78
C ASP A 624 -9.26 -0.82 -39.34
N GLN A 625 -8.26 -0.17 -39.95
CA GLN A 625 -7.05 -0.85 -40.45
C GLN A 625 -6.02 -1.13 -39.36
N SER A 626 -5.97 -0.29 -38.31
CA SER A 626 -4.94 -0.38 -37.27
C SER A 626 -5.14 -1.56 -36.32
N ALA A 627 -6.36 -2.12 -36.22
CA ALA A 627 -6.61 -3.33 -35.47
C ALA A 627 -6.02 -4.58 -36.14
N GLU A 628 -5.89 -4.56 -37.48
CA GLU A 628 -5.38 -5.67 -38.26
C GLU A 628 -3.84 -5.75 -38.15
N GLY A 629 -3.33 -6.87 -37.63
CA GLY A 629 -1.88 -7.08 -37.50
C GLY A 629 -1.20 -6.35 -36.33
N VAL A 630 -1.95 -5.68 -35.44
CA VAL A 630 -1.40 -4.98 -34.27
C VAL A 630 -0.57 -5.91 -33.36
N ALA A 631 -0.98 -7.18 -33.24
CA ALA A 631 -0.25 -8.20 -32.47
C ALA A 631 1.19 -8.38 -32.97
N ALA A 632 1.40 -8.47 -34.29
CA ALA A 632 2.72 -8.63 -34.88
C ALA A 632 3.59 -7.38 -34.71
N VAL A 633 2.98 -6.19 -34.70
CA VAL A 633 3.68 -4.92 -34.41
C VAL A 633 4.12 -4.88 -32.95
N VAL A 634 3.24 -5.22 -32.01
CA VAL A 634 3.55 -5.25 -30.57
C VAL A 634 4.66 -6.25 -30.28
N GLU A 635 4.61 -7.45 -30.88
CA GLU A 635 5.62 -8.48 -30.66
C GLU A 635 7.02 -8.04 -31.15
N GLU A 636 7.08 -7.41 -32.33
CA GLU A 636 8.35 -6.86 -32.85
C GLU A 636 8.85 -5.70 -32.00
N ALA A 637 7.96 -4.79 -31.57
CA ALA A 637 8.34 -3.70 -30.68
C ALA A 637 8.88 -4.23 -29.33
N ARG A 638 8.26 -5.26 -28.74
CA ARG A 638 8.78 -5.92 -27.52
C ARG A 638 10.18 -6.49 -27.71
N ARG A 639 10.43 -7.20 -28.82
CA ARG A 639 11.76 -7.73 -29.13
C ARG A 639 12.81 -6.62 -29.17
N ARG A 640 12.48 -5.49 -29.80
CA ARG A 640 13.37 -4.33 -29.93
C ARG A 640 13.50 -3.48 -28.67
N CYS A 641 12.60 -3.64 -27.71
CA CYS A 641 12.62 -2.97 -26.41
C CYS A 641 12.96 -3.94 -25.26
N THR A 642 13.54 -5.10 -25.56
CA THR A 642 13.93 -6.06 -24.51
C THR A 642 14.99 -5.43 -23.60
N GLY A 643 14.78 -5.50 -22.29
CA GLY A 643 15.67 -4.87 -21.29
C GLY A 643 15.45 -3.37 -21.09
N LEU A 644 14.50 -2.75 -21.80
CA LEU A 644 14.13 -1.36 -21.64
C LEU A 644 12.82 -1.26 -20.84
N GLU A 645 12.87 -0.62 -19.68
CA GLU A 645 11.67 -0.29 -18.93
C GLU A 645 10.98 0.95 -19.52
N ILE A 646 9.68 0.88 -19.79
CA ILE A 646 8.90 2.04 -20.28
C ILE A 646 7.81 2.37 -19.26
N VAL A 647 7.79 3.62 -18.81
CA VAL A 647 6.79 4.16 -17.88
C VAL A 647 6.08 5.33 -18.54
N LEU A 648 4.75 5.31 -18.53
CA LEU A 648 3.91 6.45 -18.88
C LEU A 648 3.44 7.12 -17.60
N THR A 649 3.48 8.44 -17.57
CA THR A 649 3.04 9.24 -16.45
C THR A 649 2.17 10.40 -16.90
N ALA A 650 1.18 10.76 -16.09
CA ALA A 650 0.19 11.77 -16.43
C ALA A 650 -0.46 12.39 -15.17
N PRO A 651 -0.99 13.62 -15.28
CA PRO A 651 -1.77 14.24 -14.20
C PRO A 651 -3.05 13.48 -13.87
N GLU A 652 -3.71 12.93 -14.89
CA GLU A 652 -4.89 12.11 -14.74
C GLU A 652 -4.76 10.84 -15.57
N LEU A 653 -5.08 9.71 -14.94
CA LEU A 653 -5.12 8.42 -15.61
C LEU A 653 -6.51 8.21 -16.19
N VAL A 654 -6.57 7.97 -17.50
CA VAL A 654 -7.80 8.02 -18.28
C VAL A 654 -8.08 6.65 -18.87
N ALA A 655 -9.34 6.20 -18.79
CA ALA A 655 -9.78 4.98 -19.45
C ALA A 655 -9.66 5.09 -20.98
N ALA A 656 -9.44 3.97 -21.67
CA ALA A 656 -9.32 3.99 -23.13
C ALA A 656 -10.60 4.48 -23.82
N ARG A 657 -11.77 4.21 -23.22
CA ARG A 657 -13.09 4.51 -23.78
C ARG A 657 -14.08 5.01 -22.73
N GLY A 658 -15.21 5.53 -23.19
CA GLY A 658 -16.35 5.91 -22.35
C GLY A 658 -16.48 7.41 -22.12
N LEU A 659 -17.38 7.81 -21.21
CA LEU A 659 -17.74 9.23 -20.99
C LEU A 659 -16.58 10.12 -20.54
N ARG A 660 -15.55 9.52 -19.97
CA ARG A 660 -14.29 10.19 -19.61
C ARG A 660 -13.09 9.55 -20.32
N GLY A 661 -13.31 8.89 -21.46
CA GLY A 661 -12.26 8.21 -22.21
C GLY A 661 -11.42 9.14 -23.07
N ALA A 662 -10.40 8.59 -23.74
CA ALA A 662 -9.46 9.36 -24.55
C ALA A 662 -10.13 10.20 -25.67
N ALA A 663 -11.17 9.67 -26.34
CA ALA A 663 -11.92 10.42 -27.36
C ALA A 663 -12.82 11.51 -26.77
N ALA A 664 -13.31 11.32 -25.53
CA ALA A 664 -14.14 12.30 -24.84
C ALA A 664 -13.33 13.57 -24.49
N ALA A 665 -12.04 13.43 -24.22
CA ALA A 665 -11.14 14.57 -23.96
C ALA A 665 -11.01 15.52 -25.18
N LEU A 666 -11.33 15.06 -26.39
CA LEU A 666 -11.30 15.84 -27.64
C LEU A 666 -12.66 16.43 -28.03
N THR A 667 -13.69 16.28 -27.19
CA THR A 667 -15.04 16.81 -27.41
C THR A 667 -15.07 18.31 -27.72
N PRO A 668 -14.24 19.19 -27.11
CA PRO A 668 -14.25 20.62 -27.45
C PRO A 668 -13.95 20.93 -28.92
N VAL A 669 -13.24 20.04 -29.63
CA VAL A 669 -12.83 20.23 -31.04
C VAL A 669 -13.69 19.42 -32.01
N LEU A 670 -14.01 18.17 -31.64
CA LEU A 670 -14.78 17.28 -32.50
C LEU A 670 -16.30 17.48 -32.35
N GLY A 671 -16.75 17.87 -31.16
CA GLY A 671 -18.15 17.82 -30.75
C GLY A 671 -18.56 16.45 -30.23
N ALA A 672 -19.58 16.40 -29.37
CA ALA A 672 -19.95 15.20 -28.60
C ALA A 672 -20.31 13.99 -29.50
N GLN A 673 -21.09 14.22 -30.55
CA GLN A 673 -21.49 13.15 -31.48
C GLN A 673 -20.28 12.52 -32.18
N GLU A 674 -19.31 13.35 -32.56
CA GLU A 674 -18.14 12.90 -33.28
C GLU A 674 -17.12 12.22 -32.38
N SER A 675 -16.90 12.74 -31.16
CA SER A 675 -16.10 12.07 -30.13
C SER A 675 -16.68 10.70 -29.77
N GLN A 676 -18.00 10.59 -29.67
CA GLN A 676 -18.68 9.30 -29.42
C GLN A 676 -18.52 8.33 -30.60
N ALA A 677 -18.59 8.82 -31.84
CA ALA A 677 -18.34 8.01 -33.02
C ALA A 677 -16.89 7.51 -33.06
N LEU A 678 -15.92 8.35 -32.70
CA LEU A 678 -14.51 7.98 -32.60
C LEU A 678 -14.27 6.94 -31.50
N ASP A 679 -14.85 7.12 -30.30
CA ASP A 679 -14.82 6.14 -29.20
C ASP A 679 -15.33 4.76 -29.63
N THR A 680 -16.41 4.74 -30.42
CA THR A 680 -17.01 3.51 -30.96
C THR A 680 -16.07 2.84 -31.97
N ARG A 681 -15.44 3.62 -32.86
CA ARG A 681 -14.52 3.10 -33.89
C ARG A 681 -13.22 2.55 -33.31
N ILE A 682 -12.70 3.10 -32.21
CA ILE A 682 -11.48 2.57 -31.58
C ILE A 682 -11.74 1.30 -30.75
N ALA A 683 -12.99 0.95 -30.45
CA ALA A 683 -13.31 -0.18 -29.57
C ALA A 683 -12.73 -1.55 -30.00
N PRO A 684 -12.71 -1.93 -31.29
CA PRO A 684 -12.05 -3.16 -31.72
C PRO A 684 -10.54 -3.17 -31.43
N LEU A 685 -9.88 -2.02 -31.65
CA LEU A 685 -8.46 -1.83 -31.41
C LEU A 685 -8.13 -1.89 -29.91
N VAL A 686 -8.91 -1.23 -29.06
CA VAL A 686 -8.77 -1.29 -27.59
C VAL A 686 -8.87 -2.73 -27.09
N ARG A 687 -9.89 -3.47 -27.56
CA ARG A 687 -10.04 -4.90 -27.23
C ARG A 687 -8.86 -5.75 -27.71
N ALA A 688 -8.25 -5.39 -28.84
CA ALA A 688 -7.05 -6.07 -29.32
C ALA A 688 -5.85 -5.81 -28.40
N PHE A 689 -5.66 -4.57 -27.95
CA PHE A 689 -4.63 -4.22 -26.98
C PHE A 689 -4.80 -4.90 -25.63
N GLU A 690 -6.01 -4.89 -25.06
CA GLU A 690 -6.32 -5.54 -23.78
C GLU A 690 -5.96 -7.04 -23.78
N ARG A 691 -6.10 -7.73 -24.93
CA ARG A 691 -5.66 -9.13 -25.09
C ARG A 691 -4.15 -9.29 -25.22
N LEU A 692 -3.46 -8.23 -25.64
CA LEU A 692 -2.01 -8.23 -25.83
C LEU A 692 -1.26 -7.81 -24.58
N VAL A 693 -1.86 -7.08 -23.64
CA VAL A 693 -1.21 -6.71 -22.37
C VAL A 693 -0.66 -7.99 -21.72
N PRO A 694 0.66 -8.06 -21.46
CA PRO A 694 1.23 -9.24 -20.86
C PRO A 694 0.63 -9.40 -19.46
N VAL A 695 0.03 -10.55 -19.22
CA VAL A 695 -0.30 -10.95 -17.86
C VAL A 695 1.03 -11.07 -17.13
N ARG A 696 1.28 -10.16 -16.18
CA ARG A 696 2.46 -10.29 -15.32
C ARG A 696 2.38 -11.66 -14.68
N ARG A 697 3.43 -12.44 -14.89
CA ARG A 697 3.49 -13.80 -14.39
C ARG A 697 3.50 -13.70 -12.88
N ASP A 698 2.49 -14.25 -12.25
CA ASP A 698 2.53 -14.48 -10.83
C ASP A 698 3.62 -15.55 -10.60
N LEU A 699 4.74 -15.12 -10.03
CA LEU A 699 5.93 -15.93 -9.82
C LEU A 699 5.69 -17.03 -8.78
N LEU A 700 4.56 -16.97 -8.05
CA LEU A 700 4.10 -18.03 -7.15
C LEU A 700 3.36 -19.17 -7.87
N VAL A 701 2.76 -18.89 -9.04
CA VAL A 701 1.83 -19.83 -9.70
C VAL A 701 2.44 -20.44 -10.97
N GLY A 702 3.53 -19.86 -11.50
CA GLY A 702 4.21 -20.34 -12.71
C GLY A 702 3.38 -20.28 -14.00
N ALA A 703 2.07 -20.03 -13.92
CA ALA A 703 1.14 -19.96 -15.02
C ALA A 703 1.25 -18.60 -15.73
N ALA A 704 1.44 -18.64 -17.04
CA ALA A 704 1.00 -17.53 -17.87
C ALA A 704 -0.54 -17.57 -17.89
N GLY A 705 -1.20 -16.67 -17.15
CA GLY A 705 -2.64 -16.43 -17.31
C GLY A 705 -3.58 -17.38 -16.60
N GLY A 706 -3.71 -17.25 -15.26
CA GLY A 706 -5.01 -17.49 -14.63
C GLY A 706 -6.01 -16.38 -15.03
N SER A 707 -7.32 -16.66 -14.98
CA SER A 707 -8.39 -15.68 -15.27
C SER A 707 -8.20 -14.36 -14.52
N ASP A 708 -7.66 -14.42 -13.30
CA ASP A 708 -7.54 -13.28 -12.38
C ASP A 708 -6.36 -12.36 -12.74
N GLY A 709 -5.25 -12.91 -13.23
CA GLY A 709 -4.11 -12.13 -13.72
C GLY A 709 -4.39 -11.48 -15.08
N ALA A 710 -5.12 -12.19 -15.94
CA ALA A 710 -5.67 -11.61 -17.16
C ALA A 710 -6.70 -10.52 -16.85
N ALA A 711 -7.58 -10.74 -15.86
CA ALA A 711 -8.55 -9.75 -15.41
C ALA A 711 -7.88 -8.51 -14.79
N GLY A 712 -6.82 -8.67 -13.98
CA GLY A 712 -6.07 -7.55 -13.42
C GLY A 712 -5.34 -6.72 -14.49
N ALA A 713 -4.63 -7.39 -15.41
CA ALA A 713 -3.97 -6.71 -16.54
C ALA A 713 -4.98 -6.02 -17.48
N GLN A 714 -6.17 -6.62 -17.66
CA GLN A 714 -7.27 -6.02 -18.41
C GLN A 714 -7.92 -4.86 -17.64
N ALA A 715 -8.04 -4.94 -16.32
CA ALA A 715 -8.57 -3.88 -15.47
C ALA A 715 -7.66 -2.64 -15.48
N ASP A 716 -6.34 -2.83 -15.40
CA ASP A 716 -5.36 -1.74 -15.52
C ASP A 716 -5.44 -1.07 -16.90
N ALA A 717 -5.53 -1.86 -17.96
CA ALA A 717 -5.70 -1.35 -19.33
C ALA A 717 -7.04 -0.65 -19.53
N ALA A 718 -8.12 -1.14 -18.92
CA ALA A 718 -9.42 -0.53 -18.96
C ALA A 718 -9.42 0.82 -18.22
N ALA A 719 -8.78 0.90 -17.05
CA ALA A 719 -8.75 2.09 -16.20
C ALA A 719 -7.79 3.18 -16.71
N THR A 720 -6.65 2.80 -17.32
CA THR A 720 -5.55 3.74 -17.63
C THR A 720 -5.15 3.77 -19.09
N GLY A 721 -5.69 2.89 -19.93
CA GLY A 721 -5.24 2.72 -21.31
C GLY A 721 -5.41 3.95 -22.20
N GLY A 722 -6.34 4.86 -21.89
CA GLY A 722 -6.59 6.09 -22.65
C GLY A 722 -5.63 7.23 -22.35
N THR A 723 -4.81 7.08 -21.31
CA THR A 723 -3.82 8.09 -20.90
C THR A 723 -2.91 8.45 -22.09
N GLY A 724 -2.67 9.75 -22.29
CA GLY A 724 -1.88 10.25 -23.41
C GLY A 724 -2.46 9.95 -24.78
N GLY A 725 -3.79 10.01 -24.96
CA GLY A 725 -4.43 9.74 -26.27
C GLY A 725 -4.40 8.26 -26.66
N GLY A 726 -4.26 7.40 -25.65
CA GLY A 726 -4.16 5.96 -25.80
C GLY A 726 -2.73 5.39 -25.82
N LEU A 727 -1.71 6.21 -25.55
CA LEU A 727 -0.35 5.73 -25.28
C LEU A 727 -0.30 4.70 -24.14
N GLY A 728 -1.21 4.80 -23.16
CA GLY A 728 -1.34 3.83 -22.07
C GLY A 728 -1.50 2.40 -22.56
N LEU A 729 -2.34 2.17 -23.58
CA LEU A 729 -2.51 0.85 -24.19
C LEU A 729 -1.20 0.34 -24.80
N ALA A 730 -0.46 1.19 -25.51
CA ALA A 730 0.81 0.82 -26.12
C ALA A 730 1.87 0.47 -25.06
N VAL A 731 2.01 1.30 -24.02
CA VAL A 731 2.96 1.08 -22.93
C VAL A 731 2.64 -0.21 -22.17
N LEU A 732 1.38 -0.44 -21.80
CA LEU A 732 0.95 -1.67 -21.15
C LEU A 732 1.14 -2.89 -22.06
N ALA A 733 0.86 -2.76 -23.36
CA ALA A 733 1.13 -3.82 -24.33
C ALA A 733 2.63 -4.11 -24.51
N LEU A 734 3.53 -3.19 -24.21
CA LEU A 734 4.97 -3.45 -24.17
C LEU A 734 5.42 -4.10 -22.83
N GLY A 735 4.55 -4.19 -21.83
CA GLY A 735 4.87 -4.64 -20.47
C GLY A 735 5.33 -3.52 -19.54
N GLY A 736 5.18 -2.26 -19.97
CA GLY A 736 5.47 -1.07 -19.19
C GLY A 736 4.46 -0.79 -18.08
N ARG A 737 4.54 0.41 -17.48
CA ARG A 737 3.68 0.86 -16.38
C ARG A 737 3.03 2.19 -16.71
N VAL A 738 1.81 2.41 -16.22
CA VAL A 738 1.15 3.72 -16.25
C VAL A 738 0.97 4.17 -14.80
N LEU A 739 1.57 5.30 -14.42
CA LEU A 739 1.62 5.76 -13.04
C LEU A 739 1.12 7.21 -12.91
N PRO A 740 0.53 7.60 -11.77
CA PRO A 740 0.20 9.00 -11.50
C PRO A 740 1.46 9.86 -11.43
N GLY A 741 1.44 11.01 -12.12
CA GLY A 741 2.60 11.90 -12.24
C GLY A 741 3.13 12.47 -10.93
N PRO A 742 2.29 13.14 -10.12
CA PRO A 742 2.74 13.68 -8.85
C PRO A 742 3.46 12.67 -7.96
N ALA A 743 2.89 11.46 -7.86
CA ALA A 743 3.44 10.39 -7.04
C ALA A 743 4.78 9.87 -7.58
N LEU A 744 4.89 9.69 -8.91
CA LEU A 744 6.14 9.28 -9.54
C LEU A 744 7.23 10.34 -9.33
N LEU A 745 6.94 11.62 -9.55
CA LEU A 745 7.94 12.67 -9.35
C LEU A 745 8.36 12.80 -7.90
N ALA A 746 7.43 12.73 -6.94
CA ALA A 746 7.78 12.75 -5.52
C ALA A 746 8.77 11.63 -5.15
N ALA A 747 8.57 10.43 -5.70
CA ALA A 747 9.46 9.29 -5.47
C ALA A 747 10.84 9.47 -6.12
N GLU A 748 10.88 9.96 -7.36
CA GLU A 748 12.10 10.01 -8.16
C GLU A 748 12.98 11.23 -7.84
N THR A 749 12.39 12.35 -7.41
CA THR A 749 13.12 13.61 -7.14
C THR A 749 13.71 13.68 -5.72
N GLY A 750 13.53 12.63 -4.91
CA GLY A 750 14.00 12.63 -3.53
C GLY A 750 13.21 13.56 -2.59
N LEU A 751 11.98 13.93 -2.97
CA LEU A 751 11.12 14.86 -2.24
C LEU A 751 10.90 14.42 -0.78
N SER A 752 10.70 13.12 -0.54
CA SER A 752 10.53 12.56 0.81
C SER A 752 11.78 12.77 1.67
N ARG A 753 12.97 12.44 1.15
CA ARG A 753 14.24 12.66 1.84
C ARG A 753 14.47 14.15 2.13
N LEU A 754 14.22 15.01 1.14
CA LEU A 754 14.36 16.44 1.32
C LEU A 754 13.39 16.98 2.34
N SER A 755 12.16 16.49 2.39
CA SER A 755 11.15 16.89 3.39
C SER A 755 11.56 16.51 4.81
N ALA A 756 12.13 15.31 5.01
CA ALA A 756 12.59 14.83 6.32
C ALA A 756 13.63 15.74 6.99
N GLU A 757 14.40 16.50 6.20
CA GLU A 757 15.44 17.41 6.67
C GLU A 757 14.91 18.82 6.99
N ARG A 758 13.60 19.05 6.96
CA ARG A 758 12.98 20.39 6.98
C ARG A 758 12.00 20.52 8.14
N ASP A 759 11.78 21.76 8.54
CA ASP A 759 10.80 22.12 9.57
C ASP A 759 9.46 22.51 8.94
N LEU A 760 9.48 22.94 7.67
CA LEU A 760 8.30 23.34 6.89
C LEU A 760 8.47 22.99 5.41
N VAL A 761 7.40 22.47 4.80
CA VAL A 761 7.27 22.32 3.35
C VAL A 761 6.19 23.29 2.85
N VAL A 762 6.52 24.09 1.85
CA VAL A 762 5.60 25.00 1.18
C VAL A 762 5.39 24.50 -0.23
N VAL A 763 4.14 24.25 -0.60
CA VAL A 763 3.76 23.82 -1.95
C VAL A 763 2.89 24.87 -2.61
N VAL A 764 3.22 25.22 -3.85
CA VAL A 764 2.45 26.17 -4.65
C VAL A 764 1.94 25.54 -5.94
N THR A 765 0.64 25.67 -6.17
CA THR A 765 -0.06 25.12 -7.35
C THR A 765 -1.09 26.12 -7.89
N GLU A 766 -1.59 25.90 -9.10
CA GLU A 766 -2.56 26.80 -9.76
C GLU A 766 -3.89 26.93 -9.00
N ARG A 767 -4.30 25.84 -8.35
CA ARG A 767 -5.53 25.73 -7.59
C ARG A 767 -5.35 24.72 -6.48
N LEU A 768 -6.09 24.90 -5.40
CA LEU A 768 -6.17 23.94 -4.31
C LEU A 768 -7.64 23.54 -4.14
N ASP A 769 -8.01 22.42 -4.73
CA ASP A 769 -9.35 21.82 -4.69
C ASP A 769 -9.27 20.35 -4.22
N PRO A 770 -10.39 19.63 -4.03
CA PRO A 770 -10.35 18.25 -3.54
C PRO A 770 -9.59 17.29 -4.46
N VAL A 771 -9.53 17.53 -5.77
CA VAL A 771 -8.80 16.67 -6.70
C VAL A 771 -7.30 16.85 -6.52
N GLU A 772 -6.86 18.10 -6.39
CA GLU A 772 -5.47 18.45 -6.13
C GLU A 772 -4.97 17.90 -4.77
N ALA A 773 -5.84 17.92 -3.76
CA ALA A 773 -5.55 17.40 -2.41
C ALA A 773 -5.60 15.86 -2.31
N ASP A 774 -6.34 15.18 -3.19
CA ASP A 774 -6.46 13.71 -3.22
C ASP A 774 -5.31 13.06 -4.00
N ARG A 775 -5.01 13.59 -5.21
CA ARG A 775 -4.12 12.92 -6.17
C ARG A 775 -3.22 13.85 -6.99
N GLY A 776 -3.24 15.15 -6.70
CA GLY A 776 -2.44 16.16 -7.38
C GLY A 776 -1.01 16.33 -6.83
N ILE A 777 -0.35 17.40 -7.25
CA ILE A 777 1.00 17.77 -6.76
C ILE A 777 0.96 17.97 -5.26
N THR A 778 -0.05 18.69 -4.77
CA THR A 778 -0.22 18.98 -3.34
C THR A 778 -0.39 17.70 -2.54
N ALA A 779 -1.17 16.74 -3.02
CA ALA A 779 -1.32 15.43 -2.38
C ALA A 779 0.02 14.68 -2.27
N ALA A 780 0.79 14.63 -3.36
CA ALA A 780 2.08 13.95 -3.36
C ALA A 780 3.11 14.62 -2.44
N VAL A 781 3.15 15.95 -2.41
CA VAL A 781 4.01 16.71 -1.49
C VAL A 781 3.56 16.52 -0.04
N ALA A 782 2.26 16.58 0.23
CA ALA A 782 1.72 16.42 1.57
C ALA A 782 1.97 15.00 2.10
N ALA A 783 1.78 13.97 1.27
CA ALA A 783 2.13 12.60 1.63
C ALA A 783 3.64 12.44 1.93
N ALA A 784 4.50 13.05 1.12
CA ALA A 784 5.95 13.00 1.33
C ALA A 784 6.38 13.69 2.64
N ALA A 785 5.75 14.80 3.01
CA ALA A 785 6.04 15.52 4.25
C ALA A 785 5.40 14.86 5.49
N ALA A 786 4.16 14.37 5.36
CA ALA A 786 3.43 13.71 6.43
C ALA A 786 4.13 12.43 6.92
N ALA A 787 4.81 11.70 6.02
CA ALA A 787 5.65 10.55 6.37
C ALA A 787 6.76 10.88 7.39
N HIS A 788 7.10 12.16 7.57
CA HIS A 788 8.12 12.63 8.51
C HIS A 788 7.56 13.58 9.57
N GLY A 789 6.23 13.73 9.65
CA GLY A 789 5.58 14.67 10.58
C GLY A 789 5.88 16.15 10.31
N VAL A 790 6.28 16.50 9.08
CA VAL A 790 6.67 17.86 8.71
C VAL A 790 5.43 18.66 8.28
N ALA A 791 5.34 19.90 8.74
CA ALA A 791 4.20 20.76 8.44
C ALA A 791 4.17 21.16 6.96
N VAL A 792 2.97 21.22 6.38
CA VAL A 792 2.76 21.58 4.97
C VAL A 792 1.89 22.81 4.85
N LEU A 793 2.40 23.84 4.19
CA LEU A 793 1.68 25.04 3.80
C LEU A 793 1.39 24.98 2.29
N ALA A 794 0.11 24.77 1.94
CA ALA A 794 -0.33 24.78 0.55
C ALA A 794 -0.84 26.19 0.15
N LEU A 795 -0.25 26.77 -0.89
CA LEU A 795 -0.63 28.08 -1.42
C LEU A 795 -1.15 27.97 -2.85
N ALA A 796 -2.27 28.62 -3.13
CA ALA A 796 -2.80 28.72 -4.49
C ALA A 796 -3.58 30.04 -4.69
N PRO A 797 -3.65 30.58 -5.92
CA PRO A 797 -4.53 31.72 -6.24
C PRO A 797 -6.01 31.44 -5.96
N HIS A 798 -6.41 30.18 -6.13
CA HIS A 798 -7.77 29.70 -5.92
C HIS A 798 -7.75 28.55 -4.90
N VAL A 799 -8.32 28.78 -3.72
CA VAL A 799 -8.44 27.77 -2.65
C VAL A 799 -9.92 27.42 -2.47
N GLN A 800 -10.26 26.18 -2.79
CA GLN A 800 -11.59 25.57 -2.68
C GLN A 800 -11.50 24.27 -1.86
N LEU A 801 -10.84 24.34 -0.70
CA LEU A 801 -10.61 23.18 0.15
C LEU A 801 -11.07 23.49 1.58
N GLU A 802 -11.89 22.61 2.14
CA GLU A 802 -12.30 22.70 3.53
C GLU A 802 -11.17 22.30 4.46
N ARG A 803 -11.11 22.87 5.67
CA ARG A 803 -10.05 22.58 6.65
C ARG A 803 -9.94 21.10 6.99
N ARG A 804 -11.07 20.39 7.09
CA ARG A 804 -11.08 18.95 7.41
C ARG A 804 -10.49 18.13 6.27
N THR A 805 -10.84 18.45 5.03
CA THR A 805 -10.28 17.80 3.83
C THR A 805 -8.79 18.07 3.69
N ALA A 806 -8.36 19.32 3.94
CA ALA A 806 -6.94 19.68 3.96
C ALA A 806 -6.16 18.86 5.00
N ALA A 807 -6.66 18.79 6.25
CA ALA A 807 -6.01 18.03 7.31
C ALA A 807 -5.94 16.53 7.00
N SER A 808 -7.01 15.97 6.41
CA SER A 808 -7.05 14.54 6.01
C SER A 808 -6.07 14.22 4.88
N ALA A 809 -5.75 15.21 4.04
CA ALA A 809 -4.73 15.12 2.99
C ALA A 809 -3.30 15.40 3.50
N GLY A 810 -3.09 15.58 4.81
CA GLY A 810 -1.77 15.89 5.38
C GLY A 810 -1.34 17.36 5.23
N ILE A 811 -2.27 18.26 4.90
CA ILE A 811 -1.99 19.69 4.73
C ILE A 811 -2.24 20.42 6.06
N SER A 812 -1.19 20.99 6.64
CA SER A 812 -1.26 21.69 7.94
C SER A 812 -1.95 23.05 7.84
N ALA A 813 -1.74 23.76 6.74
CA ALA A 813 -2.36 25.05 6.48
C ALA A 813 -2.55 25.29 4.98
N THR A 814 -3.64 25.98 4.64
CA THR A 814 -3.92 26.43 3.28
C THR A 814 -4.03 27.94 3.27
N ALA A 815 -3.45 28.62 2.29
CA ALA A 815 -3.66 30.05 2.15
C ALA A 815 -3.74 30.49 0.68
N ARG A 816 -4.45 31.60 0.47
CA ARG A 816 -4.54 32.20 -0.86
C ARG A 816 -3.23 32.91 -1.19
N LEU A 817 -2.69 32.65 -2.37
CA LEU A 817 -1.60 33.42 -2.96
C LEU A 817 -2.21 34.56 -3.78
N GLU A 818 -1.99 35.81 -3.37
CA GLU A 818 -2.55 36.97 -4.07
C GLU A 818 -1.67 37.32 -5.29
N VAL A 819 -1.96 36.66 -6.40
CA VAL A 819 -1.31 36.86 -7.71
C VAL A 819 -2.39 36.94 -8.79
N GLU A 820 -2.26 37.91 -9.69
CA GLU A 820 -3.19 38.13 -10.79
C GLU A 820 -2.89 37.21 -11.98
N SER A 821 -3.84 37.07 -12.90
CA SER A 821 -3.61 36.32 -14.15
C SER A 821 -2.53 37.00 -14.98
N GLY A 822 -1.45 36.27 -15.30
CA GLY A 822 -0.27 36.82 -16.00
C GLY A 822 0.83 37.36 -15.07
N ALA A 823 0.73 37.10 -13.77
CA ALA A 823 1.77 37.42 -12.79
C ALA A 823 3.15 36.87 -13.19
N GLY A 824 4.18 37.71 -13.05
CA GLY A 824 5.57 37.32 -13.25
C GLY A 824 6.24 36.80 -11.97
N PRO A 825 7.50 36.35 -12.05
CA PRO A 825 8.27 35.90 -10.88
C PRO A 825 8.30 36.90 -9.72
N GLU A 826 8.37 38.21 -10.01
CA GLU A 826 8.42 39.25 -8.98
C GLU A 826 7.09 39.45 -8.25
N ASP A 827 5.96 39.14 -8.90
CA ASP A 827 4.65 39.17 -8.27
C ASP A 827 4.51 38.01 -7.28
N VAL A 828 4.98 36.81 -7.65
CA VAL A 828 5.03 35.64 -6.77
C VAL A 828 5.93 35.91 -5.56
N ALA A 829 7.11 36.49 -5.79
CA ALA A 829 8.03 36.85 -4.72
C ALA A 829 7.42 37.84 -3.72
N ARG A 830 6.64 38.83 -4.17
CA ARG A 830 5.91 39.75 -3.27
C ARG A 830 4.73 39.10 -2.58
N ALA A 831 4.03 38.19 -3.25
CA ALA A 831 2.82 37.57 -2.72
C ALA A 831 3.09 36.62 -1.55
N VAL A 832 4.29 36.03 -1.47
CA VAL A 832 4.69 35.15 -0.37
C VAL A 832 4.98 35.91 0.93
N ASP A 833 5.11 37.25 0.86
CA ASP A 833 5.57 38.07 1.98
C ASP A 833 4.77 37.89 3.27
N ARG A 834 3.43 37.89 3.16
CA ARG A 834 2.54 37.74 4.32
C ARG A 834 2.65 36.36 4.96
N HIS A 835 2.90 35.34 4.15
CA HIS A 835 2.99 33.96 4.60
C HIS A 835 4.33 33.71 5.30
N ALA A 836 5.44 34.19 4.73
CA ALA A 836 6.76 34.11 5.37
C ALA A 836 6.80 34.88 6.71
N ARG A 837 6.12 36.03 6.82
CA ARG A 837 6.04 36.80 8.09
C ARG A 837 5.26 36.07 9.19
N ALA A 838 4.23 35.30 8.84
CA ALA A 838 3.42 34.57 9.81
C ALA A 838 4.18 33.40 10.47
N TRP A 839 5.31 32.99 9.89
CA TRP A 839 6.11 31.84 10.32
C TRP A 839 7.48 32.20 10.91
N ARG A 840 7.79 33.50 11.10
CA ARG A 840 8.98 33.92 11.85
C ARG A 840 8.79 33.67 13.35
N TRP A 841 9.68 32.88 13.94
CA TRP A 841 9.84 32.75 15.39
C TRP A 841 11.25 33.16 15.78
#